data_AF-A0A935BRV9-F1
#
_entry.id   AF-A0A935BRV9-F1
#
_cell.length_a   1.000
_cell.length_b   1.000
_cell.length_c   1.000
_cell.angle_alpha   90.00
_cell.angle_beta   90.00
_cell.angle_gamma   90.00
#
_symmetry.space_group_name_H-M   'P 1'
#
loop_
_entity.id
_entity.type
_entity.pdbx_description
1 polymer ?
#
loop_
_entity_poly.entity_id
_entity_poly.type
_entity_poly.pdbx_seq_one_letter_code
_entity_poly.pdbx_strand_id
1 'polypeptide(L)'
;MTLFHLKIVNKAFLKFILFVVLATVPGIALAADVTVAADGSGNYRSVQEAINKIPENNKKRFVIAIKPGVYKEQIRVPANKPYISFIGTDAEKTILTFSLSNKEAGSTSAAYATYIGGHDFYAENITFENSFGTGSQAVAVLAEADRTMFNRCRFLGWQDTLYAKNGRQFYKDSYIEGHVDFIFGQAAAVFENCHIHSKGDGYIAAPMRFAADERSGFIFDKCRLTSSNTVKGIYLGRPWRDYGRTVFINTQMDADIRPEGWHHWEPQREKTAYFAEYGSKGKGASDATRVAWARKLGDSDIKVFSVEYFLTGIDGWDPYKADNFAWQEKTKPDFGLVSWNDVLKQAKLWYAVDEATRIANQVLLYQRDNGGWEKNVDMAAMLTQPERTKLLAEKSKTDTTIDNSATTTQLQYLAKVITAKNIEAHKAGFFKGLDFLFAMQYENGGFPQYFPLKKDYSRHITYNDNAMINVLKLLRDIAKKKEDFIFVDEERRAKAEKAVEKAIPVLLKTQVVVNGRKTIWGAQHDEITFKAAQARAFEPVSLTAGESVGIVKFLMLDGSPSPEVVDAIESAVKWFEAHKLSGIRWERKNGESVVVKDKTAPPIWARFYQIETMKPIFIGRDTIIKYDVTQIEAERRNGYAWYVDGARDLLEKDYPKWKATLTKNSPPVKP
;
A
#
# COMPACT_ATOMS: atom_id res chain seq x y z
N MET A 1 97.94 0.87 12.81
CA MET A 1 97.45 1.52 14.06
C MET A 1 96.05 2.03 13.72
N THR A 2 94.92 1.56 14.23
CA THR A 2 94.59 0.91 15.51
C THR A 2 93.16 0.33 15.37
N LEU A 3 92.95 -0.95 15.75
CA LEU A 3 91.74 -1.65 16.29
C LEU A 3 90.30 -1.41 15.72
N PHE A 4 89.32 -2.32 15.70
CA PHE A 4 89.12 -3.78 15.86
C PHE A 4 87.63 -4.05 15.46
N HIS A 5 87.34 -5.17 14.79
CA HIS A 5 86.18 -6.07 14.95
C HIS A 5 84.69 -5.58 15.03
N LEU A 6 83.90 -6.08 14.05
CA LEU A 6 82.72 -6.96 14.20
C LEU A 6 81.26 -6.42 14.10
N LYS A 7 80.52 -7.05 13.15
CA LYS A 7 79.09 -7.45 13.10
C LYS A 7 77.95 -6.45 12.85
N ILE A 8 77.30 -6.67 11.69
CA ILE A 8 75.86 -6.81 11.41
C ILE A 8 74.93 -5.70 11.94
N VAL A 9 74.46 -4.83 11.03
CA VAL A 9 73.14 -4.19 11.16
C VAL A 9 72.37 -4.38 9.85
N ASN A 10 71.16 -4.90 10.02
CA ASN A 10 70.28 -5.46 9.02
C ASN A 10 69.49 -4.36 8.28
N LYS A 11 69.18 -4.63 7.01
CA LYS A 11 68.45 -3.78 6.07
C LYS A 11 67.03 -3.49 6.57
N ALA A 12 66.77 -2.29 7.10
CA ALA A 12 65.39 -1.83 7.32
C ALA A 12 65.28 -0.32 7.54
N PHE A 13 65.76 0.55 6.65
CA PHE A 13 65.43 1.99 6.76
C PHE A 13 65.68 2.79 5.47
N LEU A 14 65.05 2.43 4.34
CA LEU A 14 64.91 3.38 3.21
C LEU A 14 63.85 2.95 2.18
N LYS A 15 62.57 2.87 2.55
CA LYS A 15 61.44 2.92 1.61
C LYS A 15 60.21 3.51 2.31
N PHE A 16 60.08 4.83 2.29
CA PHE A 16 58.80 5.49 2.54
C PHE A 16 58.68 6.65 1.53
N ILE A 17 58.41 6.31 0.28
CA ILE A 17 57.75 7.23 -0.65
C ILE A 17 56.32 6.72 -0.79
N LEU A 18 55.44 7.57 -0.30
CA LEU A 18 54.00 7.51 -0.25
C LEU A 18 53.43 7.31 -1.67
N PHE A 19 52.88 6.13 -1.95
CA PHE A 19 51.94 5.92 -3.06
C PHE A 19 50.57 5.71 -2.43
N VAL A 20 49.84 6.82 -2.19
CA VAL A 20 48.39 6.77 -1.99
C VAL A 20 47.79 6.55 -3.37
N VAL A 21 47.61 5.28 -3.75
CA VAL A 21 46.68 4.95 -4.83
C VAL A 21 45.28 5.07 -4.22
N LEU A 22 44.62 6.21 -4.45
CA LEU A 22 43.16 6.24 -4.39
C LEU A 22 42.67 5.22 -5.42
N ALA A 23 42.21 4.06 -4.95
CA ALA A 23 41.45 3.16 -5.78
C ALA A 23 40.11 3.86 -6.08
N THR A 24 40.07 4.62 -7.17
CA THR A 24 38.82 5.03 -7.78
C THR A 24 38.15 3.76 -8.28
N VAL A 25 37.11 3.29 -7.57
CA VAL A 25 36.20 2.31 -8.16
C VAL A 25 35.58 3.00 -9.37
N PRO A 26 35.81 2.51 -10.60
CA PRO A 26 35.19 3.11 -11.78
C PRO A 26 33.68 3.08 -11.57
N GLY A 27 33.04 4.25 -11.62
CA GLY A 27 31.59 4.34 -11.68
C GLY A 27 31.10 3.45 -12.82
N ILE A 28 30.00 2.73 -12.61
CA ILE A 28 29.43 1.89 -13.65
C ILE A 28 28.97 2.87 -14.74
N ALA A 29 29.70 2.92 -15.85
CA ALA A 29 29.34 3.71 -17.01
C ALA A 29 28.14 3.04 -17.70
N LEU A 30 26.94 3.31 -17.18
CA LEU A 30 25.70 2.92 -17.83
C LEU A 30 25.47 3.86 -19.02
N ALA A 31 25.26 3.29 -20.21
CA ALA A 31 24.80 4.08 -21.35
C ALA A 31 23.43 4.71 -21.01
N ALA A 32 23.29 6.01 -21.22
CA ALA A 32 22.05 6.72 -20.95
C ALA A 32 20.99 6.38 -22.01
N ASP A 33 19.77 6.05 -21.59
CA ASP A 33 18.63 5.91 -22.50
C ASP A 33 18.10 7.29 -22.91
N VAL A 34 18.08 8.23 -21.97
CA VAL A 34 17.69 9.62 -22.20
C VAL A 34 18.54 10.58 -21.36
N THR A 35 18.69 11.80 -21.86
CA THR A 35 19.35 12.91 -21.18
C THR A 35 18.35 13.99 -20.81
N VAL A 36 18.38 14.46 -19.58
CA VAL A 36 17.65 15.61 -19.07
C VAL A 36 18.63 16.77 -18.91
N ALA A 37 18.26 17.94 -19.44
CA ALA A 37 19.04 19.16 -19.29
C ALA A 37 18.13 20.39 -19.19
N ALA A 38 18.23 21.13 -18.10
CA ALA A 38 17.39 22.31 -17.85
C ALA A 38 17.53 23.39 -18.95
N ASP A 39 18.70 23.47 -19.59
CA ASP A 39 19.00 24.39 -20.69
C ASP A 39 18.40 23.97 -22.06
N GLY A 40 17.78 22.79 -22.14
CA GLY A 40 17.22 22.25 -23.37
C GLY A 40 18.21 21.51 -24.27
N SER A 41 19.45 21.29 -23.83
CA SER A 41 20.47 20.53 -24.57
C SER A 41 20.33 19.00 -24.46
N GLY A 42 19.27 18.50 -23.82
CA GLY A 42 18.95 17.09 -23.64
C GLY A 42 17.66 16.70 -24.37
N ASN A 43 17.21 15.45 -24.18
CA ASN A 43 15.93 14.97 -24.70
C ASN A 43 14.72 15.61 -24.00
N TYR A 44 14.87 15.94 -22.72
CA TYR A 44 13.83 16.58 -21.89
C TYR A 44 14.41 17.71 -21.05
N ARG A 45 13.54 18.64 -20.63
CA ARG A 45 13.93 19.75 -19.73
C ARG A 45 13.68 19.45 -18.25
N SER A 46 12.81 18.48 -17.95
CA SER A 46 12.47 18.08 -16.59
C SER A 46 12.65 16.57 -16.37
N VAL A 47 12.91 16.20 -15.12
CA VAL A 47 13.09 14.80 -14.74
C VAL A 47 11.74 14.07 -14.76
N GLN A 48 10.67 14.70 -14.29
CA GLN A 48 9.34 14.10 -14.29
C GLN A 48 8.83 13.82 -15.71
N GLU A 49 9.15 14.67 -16.70
CA GLU A 49 8.80 14.40 -18.09
C GLU A 49 9.46 13.12 -18.60
N ALA A 50 10.75 12.92 -18.32
CA ALA A 50 11.46 11.70 -18.68
C ALA A 50 10.84 10.46 -18.02
N ILE A 51 10.51 10.51 -16.73
CA ILE A 51 9.83 9.42 -16.01
C ILE A 51 8.47 9.10 -16.63
N ASN A 52 7.72 10.12 -17.04
CA ASN A 52 6.38 9.94 -17.62
C ASN A 52 6.41 9.14 -18.94
N LYS A 53 7.53 9.17 -19.68
CA LYS A 53 7.69 8.45 -20.95
C LYS A 53 8.05 6.98 -20.80
N ILE A 54 8.52 6.56 -19.63
CA ILE A 54 8.83 5.16 -19.34
C ILE A 54 7.52 4.37 -19.25
N PRO A 55 7.37 3.22 -19.92
CA PRO A 55 6.16 2.42 -19.83
C PRO A 55 5.95 1.85 -18.42
N GLU A 56 4.69 1.63 -18.05
CA GLU A 56 4.36 0.88 -16.83
C GLU A 56 4.87 -0.57 -16.91
N ASN A 57 5.09 -1.18 -15.76
CA ASN A 57 5.66 -2.52 -15.59
C ASN A 57 6.99 -2.67 -16.33
N ASN A 58 7.81 -1.61 -16.29
CA ASN A 58 9.13 -1.59 -16.89
C ASN A 58 9.96 -2.81 -16.46
N LYS A 59 10.57 -3.50 -17.43
CA LYS A 59 11.30 -4.76 -17.19
C LYS A 59 12.80 -4.63 -17.43
N LYS A 60 13.30 -3.46 -17.78
CA LYS A 60 14.72 -3.25 -18.07
C LYS A 60 15.18 -1.97 -17.41
N ARG A 61 16.43 -1.93 -16.96
CA ARG A 61 16.97 -0.70 -16.39
C ARG A 61 16.88 0.44 -17.40
N PHE A 62 16.28 1.54 -16.98
CA PHE A 62 16.12 2.75 -17.77
C PHE A 62 16.92 3.88 -17.13
N VAL A 63 17.93 4.38 -17.84
CA VAL A 63 18.94 5.31 -17.34
C VAL A 63 18.63 6.72 -17.81
N ILE A 64 18.33 7.59 -16.85
CA ILE A 64 18.14 9.03 -17.05
C ILE A 64 19.42 9.74 -16.64
N ALA A 65 20.20 10.20 -17.63
CA ALA A 65 21.34 11.08 -17.38
C ALA A 65 20.82 12.50 -17.12
N ILE A 66 21.21 13.13 -16.02
CA ILE A 66 20.76 14.46 -15.62
C ILE A 66 21.98 15.39 -15.64
N LYS A 67 21.99 16.36 -16.56
CA LYS A 67 23.09 17.33 -16.64
C LYS A 67 23.08 18.31 -15.46
N PRO A 68 24.23 18.92 -15.11
CA PRO A 68 24.28 20.01 -14.14
C PRO A 68 23.21 21.07 -14.37
N GLY A 69 22.53 21.47 -13.29
CA GLY A 69 21.40 22.38 -13.29
C GLY A 69 20.59 22.28 -12.00
N VAL A 70 19.72 23.27 -11.79
CA VAL A 70 18.72 23.25 -10.69
C VAL A 70 17.35 22.95 -11.30
N TYR A 71 16.77 21.83 -10.90
CA TYR A 71 15.49 21.32 -11.38
C TYR A 71 14.45 21.51 -10.29
N LYS A 72 13.65 22.59 -10.41
CA LYS A 72 12.60 22.93 -9.44
C LYS A 72 11.27 22.27 -9.82
N GLU A 73 11.09 21.03 -9.39
CA GLU A 73 9.93 20.21 -9.70
C GLU A 73 9.67 19.17 -8.60
N GLN A 74 8.41 18.77 -8.41
CA GLN A 74 8.10 17.62 -7.56
C GLN A 74 8.25 16.34 -8.37
N ILE A 75 9.09 15.43 -7.90
CA ILE A 75 9.45 14.20 -8.63
C ILE A 75 8.76 13.00 -7.99
N ARG A 76 8.14 12.16 -8.82
CA ARG A 76 7.49 10.90 -8.45
C ARG A 76 7.94 9.79 -9.40
N VAL A 77 8.72 8.85 -8.88
CA VAL A 77 9.00 7.55 -9.48
C VAL A 77 7.93 6.57 -8.99
N PRO A 78 6.88 6.27 -9.80
CA PRO A 78 5.74 5.50 -9.33
C PRO A 78 6.08 4.01 -9.14
N ALA A 79 5.33 3.35 -8.26
CA ALA A 79 5.45 1.94 -7.93
C ALA A 79 5.49 0.99 -9.14
N ASN A 80 4.68 1.29 -10.16
CA ASN A 80 4.55 0.50 -11.37
C ASN A 80 5.66 0.78 -12.40
N LYS A 81 6.70 1.56 -12.08
CA LYS A 81 7.85 1.81 -12.96
C LYS A 81 9.17 1.47 -12.25
N PRO A 82 9.47 0.18 -12.04
CA PRO A 82 10.72 -0.24 -11.42
C PRO A 82 11.93 -0.06 -12.37
N TYR A 83 13.13 -0.28 -11.85
CA TYR A 83 14.41 -0.25 -12.57
C TYR A 83 14.77 1.11 -13.19
N ILE A 84 14.48 2.21 -12.51
CA ILE A 84 14.87 3.55 -12.97
C ILE A 84 16.21 3.96 -12.34
N SER A 85 17.10 4.54 -13.13
CA SER A 85 18.38 5.09 -12.69
C SER A 85 18.49 6.58 -12.96
N PHE A 86 18.86 7.39 -11.97
CA PHE A 86 19.23 8.80 -12.14
C PHE A 86 20.75 8.95 -12.05
N ILE A 87 21.38 9.45 -13.11
CA ILE A 87 22.84 9.59 -13.18
C ILE A 87 23.21 11.04 -13.42
N GLY A 88 23.77 11.70 -12.41
CA GLY A 88 24.41 13.00 -12.54
C GLY A 88 25.91 12.88 -12.79
N THR A 89 26.54 14.00 -13.11
CA THR A 89 28.02 14.09 -13.24
C THR A 89 28.68 14.73 -12.02
N ASP A 90 27.93 15.50 -11.24
CA ASP A 90 28.40 16.25 -10.08
C ASP A 90 27.22 16.54 -9.15
N ALA A 91 27.23 15.97 -7.95
CA ALA A 91 26.14 16.10 -6.99
C ALA A 91 25.96 17.55 -6.53
N GLU A 92 27.01 18.36 -6.48
CA GLU A 92 26.92 19.77 -6.03
C GLU A 92 26.29 20.68 -7.08
N LYS A 93 26.26 20.24 -8.34
CA LYS A 93 25.73 21.02 -9.47
C LYS A 93 24.47 20.44 -10.07
N THR A 94 24.07 19.23 -9.71
CA THR A 94 22.86 18.56 -10.23
C THR A 94 21.84 18.45 -9.11
N ILE A 95 20.97 19.45 -8.99
CA ILE A 95 20.10 19.66 -7.83
C ILE A 95 18.65 19.46 -8.23
N LEU A 96 18.00 18.46 -7.63
CA LEU A 96 16.57 18.20 -7.73
C LEU A 96 15.90 18.77 -6.47
N THR A 97 15.07 19.79 -6.63
CA THR A 97 14.54 20.56 -5.50
C THR A 97 13.04 20.85 -5.61
N PHE A 98 12.37 20.83 -4.47
CA PHE A 98 10.99 21.30 -4.34
C PHE A 98 10.80 21.90 -2.94
N SER A 99 9.75 22.70 -2.73
CA SER A 99 9.44 23.28 -1.42
C SER A 99 8.04 22.86 -1.02
N LEU A 100 7.93 21.94 -0.07
CA LEU A 100 6.65 21.46 0.43
C LEU A 100 6.76 21.02 1.89
N SER A 101 5.88 21.56 2.73
CA SER A 101 5.81 21.17 4.14
C SER A 101 4.66 20.21 4.43
N ASN A 102 4.76 19.47 5.53
CA ASN A 102 3.67 18.68 6.09
C ASN A 102 2.39 19.50 6.32
N LYS A 103 2.51 20.72 6.86
CA LYS A 103 1.35 21.62 7.07
C LYS A 103 0.58 21.90 5.77
N GLU A 104 1.30 22.09 4.66
CA GLU A 104 0.71 22.32 3.34
C GLU A 104 0.20 21.02 2.69
N ALA A 105 0.94 19.92 2.82
CA ALA A 105 0.60 18.65 2.20
C ALA A 105 -0.51 17.87 2.95
N GLY A 106 -0.71 18.16 4.24
CA GLY A 106 -1.66 17.52 5.14
C GLY A 106 -1.16 16.20 5.78
N SER A 107 0.07 15.77 5.50
CA SER A 107 0.77 14.65 6.14
C SER A 107 2.25 14.67 5.76
N THR A 108 3.14 14.13 6.60
CA THR A 108 4.58 14.03 6.30
C THR A 108 4.81 13.16 5.06
N SER A 109 4.06 12.06 4.92
CA SER A 109 4.15 11.16 3.78
C SER A 109 3.74 11.81 2.44
N ALA A 110 3.02 12.93 2.46
CA ALA A 110 2.70 13.71 1.26
C ALA A 110 3.65 14.91 1.03
N ALA A 111 4.50 15.25 2.00
CA ALA A 111 5.37 16.43 1.97
C ALA A 111 6.73 16.16 1.32
N TYR A 112 6.75 15.39 0.24
CA TYR A 112 7.97 15.00 -0.46
C TYR A 112 8.33 15.97 -1.58
N ALA A 113 9.64 16.23 -1.74
CA ALA A 113 10.20 16.78 -2.96
C ALA A 113 10.41 15.69 -4.01
N THR A 114 11.01 14.55 -3.61
CA THR A 114 11.18 13.37 -4.46
C THR A 114 10.60 12.12 -3.79
N TYR A 115 9.75 11.40 -4.51
CA TYR A 115 9.16 10.13 -4.10
C TYR A 115 9.70 8.97 -4.95
N ILE A 116 10.17 7.92 -4.28
CA ILE A 116 10.72 6.70 -4.87
C ILE A 116 9.86 5.49 -4.46
N GLY A 117 8.93 5.11 -5.34
CA GLY A 117 8.08 3.92 -5.18
C GLY A 117 8.46 2.76 -6.10
N GLY A 118 9.15 3.01 -7.22
CA GLY A 118 9.58 1.95 -8.15
C GLY A 118 10.76 1.14 -7.61
N HIS A 119 10.59 -0.18 -7.47
CA HIS A 119 11.64 -1.12 -7.02
C HIS A 119 12.92 -1.03 -7.87
N ASP A 120 14.06 -1.40 -7.29
CA ASP A 120 15.38 -1.42 -7.96
C ASP A 120 15.85 -0.05 -8.47
N PHE A 121 15.37 1.02 -7.83
CA PHE A 121 15.80 2.38 -8.11
C PHE A 121 17.27 2.60 -7.75
N TYR A 122 17.98 3.34 -8.61
CA TYR A 122 19.37 3.72 -8.39
C TYR A 122 19.56 5.23 -8.64
N ALA A 123 20.35 5.91 -7.81
CA ALA A 123 20.78 7.27 -8.10
C ALA A 123 22.27 7.47 -7.79
N GLU A 124 22.95 8.26 -8.62
CA GLU A 124 24.36 8.59 -8.45
C GLU A 124 24.70 10.05 -8.80
N ASN A 125 25.52 10.69 -7.97
CA ASN A 125 26.00 12.06 -8.17
C ASN A 125 24.87 13.10 -8.33
N ILE A 126 23.84 13.01 -7.49
CA ILE A 126 22.66 13.89 -7.49
C ILE A 126 22.43 14.48 -6.10
N THR A 127 22.00 15.74 -6.04
CA THR A 127 21.40 16.32 -4.85
C THR A 127 19.88 16.23 -4.91
N PHE A 128 19.27 15.73 -3.83
CA PHE A 128 17.84 15.82 -3.55
C PHE A 128 17.61 16.81 -2.41
N GLU A 129 16.75 17.80 -2.62
CA GLU A 129 16.50 18.86 -1.65
C GLU A 129 15.00 19.09 -1.44
N ASN A 130 14.61 19.30 -0.18
CA ASN A 130 13.39 20.04 0.13
C ASN A 130 13.74 21.41 0.70
N SER A 131 13.50 22.45 -0.09
CA SER A 131 13.94 23.82 0.20
C SER A 131 13.00 24.59 1.14
N PHE A 132 12.01 23.93 1.77
CA PHE A 132 11.02 24.58 2.64
C PHE A 132 11.65 25.33 3.82
N GLY A 133 12.72 24.79 4.41
CA GLY A 133 13.38 25.38 5.57
C GLY A 133 12.86 24.84 6.91
N THR A 134 12.77 25.70 7.92
CA THR A 134 12.40 25.35 9.30
C THR A 134 10.92 25.63 9.60
N GLY A 135 10.40 25.09 10.70
CA GLY A 135 9.04 25.38 11.19
C GLY A 135 7.95 24.34 10.84
N SER A 136 8.31 23.31 10.07
CA SER A 136 7.48 22.13 9.78
C SER A 136 8.35 20.99 9.24
N GLN A 137 7.86 19.75 9.32
CA GLN A 137 8.43 18.60 8.60
C GLN A 137 8.40 18.87 7.09
N ALA A 138 9.48 18.50 6.38
CA ALA A 138 9.61 18.66 4.93
C ALA A 138 10.61 17.64 4.36
N VAL A 139 10.11 16.70 3.55
CA VAL A 139 10.86 15.52 3.11
C VAL A 139 11.56 15.79 1.79
N ALA A 140 12.89 15.65 1.74
CA ALA A 140 13.68 15.71 0.51
C ALA A 140 13.46 14.44 -0.32
N VAL A 141 13.59 13.28 0.31
CA VAL A 141 13.35 11.98 -0.32
C VAL A 141 12.47 11.11 0.55
N LEU A 142 11.36 10.65 -0.02
CA LEU A 142 10.57 9.55 0.52
C LEU A 142 10.85 8.30 -0.31
N ALA A 143 11.47 7.30 0.30
CA ALA A 143 11.80 6.03 -0.33
C ALA A 143 11.01 4.88 0.32
N GLU A 144 10.18 4.20 -0.46
CA GLU A 144 9.46 2.99 -0.05
C GLU A 144 9.61 1.80 -1.00
N ALA A 145 10.45 1.98 -2.02
CA ALA A 145 10.87 0.93 -2.92
C ALA A 145 11.87 -0.03 -2.28
N ASP A 146 11.69 -1.33 -2.53
CA ASP A 146 12.68 -2.36 -2.23
C ASP A 146 13.90 -2.29 -3.16
N ARG A 147 15.08 -2.67 -2.63
CA ARG A 147 16.38 -2.67 -3.31
C ARG A 147 16.77 -1.30 -3.88
N THR A 148 16.52 -0.25 -3.10
CA THR A 148 16.86 1.12 -3.49
C THR A 148 18.32 1.43 -3.16
N MET A 149 19.04 2.06 -4.10
CA MET A 149 20.45 2.40 -3.94
C MET A 149 20.73 3.88 -4.25
N PHE A 150 21.50 4.53 -3.37
CA PHE A 150 22.00 5.89 -3.56
C PHE A 150 23.51 5.91 -3.36
N ASN A 151 24.25 6.44 -4.34
CA ASN A 151 25.71 6.45 -4.33
C ASN A 151 26.24 7.86 -4.61
N ARG A 152 27.05 8.43 -3.72
CA ARG A 152 27.53 9.83 -3.86
C ARG A 152 26.40 10.85 -4.05
N CYS A 153 25.29 10.63 -3.37
CA CYS A 153 24.14 11.54 -3.40
C CYS A 153 24.18 12.50 -2.21
N ARG A 154 23.46 13.62 -2.33
CA ARG A 154 23.25 14.56 -1.24
C ARG A 154 21.76 14.68 -0.92
N PHE A 155 21.43 14.72 0.36
CA PHE A 155 20.05 14.86 0.86
C PHE A 155 19.99 16.09 1.76
N LEU A 156 19.35 17.15 1.27
CA LEU A 156 19.35 18.46 1.91
C LEU A 156 17.96 18.81 2.44
N GLY A 157 17.89 19.16 3.72
CA GLY A 157 16.65 19.49 4.39
C GLY A 157 16.86 19.98 5.83
N TRP A 158 15.79 19.92 6.62
CA TRP A 158 15.79 20.32 8.02
C TRP A 158 15.13 19.26 8.91
N GLN A 159 13.83 19.36 9.18
CA GLN A 159 13.10 18.31 9.91
C GLN A 159 12.60 17.29 8.89
N ASP A 160 12.79 16.00 9.17
CA ASP A 160 12.32 14.88 8.35
C ASP A 160 12.95 14.84 6.93
N THR A 161 14.25 15.13 6.78
CA THR A 161 14.93 15.20 5.46
C THR A 161 14.78 13.91 4.63
N LEU A 162 15.14 12.76 5.20
CA LEU A 162 15.14 11.46 4.53
C LEU A 162 14.14 10.51 5.19
N TYR A 163 13.03 10.28 4.49
CA TYR A 163 12.04 9.30 4.89
C TYR A 163 12.36 7.96 4.24
N ALA A 164 13.23 7.18 4.89
CA ALA A 164 13.51 5.78 4.60
C ALA A 164 12.31 4.92 5.03
N LYS A 165 11.19 5.09 4.34
CA LYS A 165 9.86 4.64 4.76
C LYS A 165 9.76 3.13 4.82
N ASN A 166 10.19 2.40 3.78
CA ASN A 166 10.06 0.94 3.69
C ASN A 166 11.03 0.30 2.70
N GLY A 167 11.10 -1.03 2.69
CA GLY A 167 11.96 -1.80 1.80
C GLY A 167 13.42 -1.84 2.25
N ARG A 168 14.26 -2.52 1.48
CA ARG A 168 15.70 -2.60 1.71
C ARG A 168 16.42 -1.50 0.94
N GLN A 169 17.27 -0.74 1.62
CA GLN A 169 17.86 0.48 1.09
C GLN A 169 19.35 0.58 1.42
N PHE A 170 20.15 1.01 0.46
CA PHE A 170 21.59 1.17 0.61
C PHE A 170 22.04 2.58 0.20
N TYR A 171 22.69 3.28 1.12
CA TYR A 171 23.23 4.61 0.95
C TYR A 171 24.74 4.53 1.09
N LYS A 172 25.47 4.91 0.04
CA LYS A 172 26.92 4.79 -0.01
C LYS A 172 27.57 6.11 -0.39
N ASP A 173 28.66 6.46 0.29
CA ASP A 173 29.50 7.63 -0.02
C ASP A 173 28.69 8.94 -0.10
N SER A 174 27.58 9.02 0.64
CA SER A 174 26.55 10.05 0.49
C SER A 174 26.56 11.05 1.64
N TYR A 175 26.07 12.26 1.39
CA TYR A 175 25.92 13.33 2.37
C TYR A 175 24.45 13.53 2.75
N ILE A 176 24.12 13.52 4.05
CA ILE A 176 22.77 13.73 4.55
C ILE A 176 22.79 14.84 5.61
N GLU A 177 21.93 15.85 5.48
CA GLU A 177 21.81 16.91 6.48
C GLU A 177 20.38 17.18 6.98
N GLY A 178 20.27 17.60 8.24
CA GLY A 178 19.00 17.96 8.87
C GLY A 178 19.16 18.27 10.36
N HIS A 179 18.09 18.23 11.16
CA HIS A 179 18.18 18.44 12.61
C HIS A 179 17.28 17.49 13.42
N VAL A 180 15.96 17.63 13.34
CA VAL A 180 15.00 16.78 14.06
C VAL A 180 14.59 15.61 13.18
N ASP A 181 14.79 14.39 13.68
CA ASP A 181 14.35 13.12 13.10
C ASP A 181 14.68 12.98 11.60
N PHE A 182 15.83 13.53 11.17
CA PHE A 182 16.05 13.77 9.75
C PHE A 182 16.40 12.51 8.93
N ILE A 183 16.58 11.36 9.58
CA ILE A 183 16.57 10.03 8.98
C ILE A 183 15.54 9.17 9.73
N PHE A 184 14.43 8.83 9.10
CA PHE A 184 13.30 8.20 9.78
C PHE A 184 12.53 7.23 8.89
N GLY A 185 11.74 6.33 9.51
CA GLY A 185 10.92 5.33 8.80
C GLY A 185 11.20 3.87 9.18
N GLN A 186 10.66 2.93 8.40
CA GLN A 186 10.64 1.48 8.66
C GLN A 186 11.54 0.68 7.70
N ALA A 187 12.32 1.32 6.83
CA ALA A 187 13.23 0.59 5.94
C ALA A 187 14.26 -0.25 6.73
N ALA A 188 14.72 -1.34 6.11
CA ALA A 188 16.02 -1.91 6.44
C ALA A 188 17.06 -1.12 5.65
N ALA A 189 17.69 -0.12 6.27
CA ALA A 189 18.59 0.78 5.58
C ALA A 189 20.01 0.72 6.15
N VAL A 190 20.99 0.64 5.27
CA VAL A 190 22.42 0.75 5.62
C VAL A 190 23.03 1.98 4.97
N PHE A 191 23.70 2.78 5.79
CA PHE A 191 24.48 3.95 5.43
C PHE A 191 25.96 3.60 5.58
N GLU A 192 26.65 3.39 4.46
CA GLU A 192 28.07 3.05 4.43
C GLU A 192 28.89 4.26 3.98
N ASN A 193 29.92 4.61 4.76
CA ASN A 193 30.85 5.69 4.44
C ASN A 193 30.14 7.04 4.15
N CYS A 194 28.99 7.27 4.79
CA CYS A 194 28.22 8.50 4.65
C CYS A 194 28.71 9.61 5.58
N HIS A 195 28.56 10.86 5.15
CA HIS A 195 28.70 12.04 5.99
C HIS A 195 27.32 12.52 6.44
N ILE A 196 27.08 12.46 7.74
CA ILE A 196 25.83 12.87 8.38
C ILE A 196 26.06 14.21 9.11
N HIS A 197 25.33 15.25 8.71
CA HIS A 197 25.52 16.60 9.23
C HIS A 197 24.26 17.14 9.93
N SER A 198 24.36 17.36 11.24
CA SER A 198 23.28 17.97 12.03
C SER A 198 23.40 19.50 12.03
N LYS A 199 22.38 20.19 11.53
CA LYS A 199 22.32 21.65 11.37
C LYS A 199 21.79 22.40 12.60
N GLY A 200 21.48 21.67 13.68
CA GLY A 200 20.96 22.21 14.93
C GLY A 200 20.63 21.09 15.93
N ASP A 201 20.14 21.48 17.11
CA ASP A 201 19.72 20.53 18.14
C ASP A 201 18.62 19.58 17.62
N GLY A 202 18.69 18.29 17.98
CA GLY A 202 17.71 17.31 17.49
C GLY A 202 18.16 15.86 17.58
N TYR A 203 17.74 15.06 16.61
CA TYR A 203 17.88 13.60 16.57
C TYR A 203 18.27 13.17 15.17
N ILE A 204 19.34 12.38 15.05
CA ILE A 204 19.78 11.85 13.75
C ILE A 204 18.76 10.84 13.21
N ALA A 205 18.43 9.84 14.01
CA ALA A 205 17.62 8.70 13.58
C ALA A 205 16.31 8.55 14.36
N ALA A 206 15.21 8.28 13.65
CA ALA A 206 13.90 7.94 14.24
C ALA A 206 13.30 6.66 13.60
N PRO A 207 13.77 5.46 13.97
CA PRO A 207 13.29 4.21 13.38
C PRO A 207 11.87 3.85 13.82
N MET A 208 11.07 3.36 12.86
CA MET A 208 9.70 2.87 13.00
C MET A 208 9.67 1.35 12.85
N ARG A 209 9.84 0.61 13.94
CA ARG A 209 9.79 -0.85 13.97
C ARG A 209 8.77 -1.34 14.99
N PHE A 210 7.87 -2.23 14.59
CA PHE A 210 6.69 -2.60 15.40
C PHE A 210 6.82 -3.94 16.13
N ALA A 211 7.73 -4.81 15.70
CA ALA A 211 7.94 -6.12 16.33
C ALA A 211 9.42 -6.54 16.38
N ALA A 212 9.72 -7.47 17.29
CA ALA A 212 11.08 -7.95 17.56
C ALA A 212 11.71 -8.76 16.41
N ASP A 213 10.90 -9.34 15.55
CA ASP A 213 11.30 -10.18 14.41
C ASP A 213 11.39 -9.40 13.08
N GLU A 214 10.92 -8.14 13.03
CA GLU A 214 11.07 -7.30 11.84
C GLU A 214 12.56 -7.04 11.54
N ARG A 215 12.96 -7.14 10.27
CA ARG A 215 14.33 -6.83 9.81
C ARG A 215 14.61 -5.32 9.71
N SER A 216 13.59 -4.47 9.75
CA SER A 216 13.70 -3.00 9.68
C SER A 216 14.70 -2.40 10.69
N GLY A 217 15.25 -1.22 10.37
CA GLY A 217 16.20 -0.50 11.21
C GLY A 217 17.32 0.16 10.41
N PHE A 218 18.08 1.02 11.09
CA PHE A 218 19.12 1.84 10.46
C PHE A 218 20.51 1.45 10.96
N ILE A 219 21.39 1.13 10.03
CA ILE A 219 22.79 0.80 10.31
C ILE A 219 23.68 1.88 9.70
N PHE A 220 24.51 2.52 10.52
CA PHE A 220 25.50 3.49 10.10
C PHE A 220 26.88 2.85 10.25
N ASP A 221 27.53 2.47 9.15
CA ASP A 221 28.86 1.85 9.16
C ASP A 221 29.90 2.77 8.52
N LYS A 222 31.00 3.02 9.24
CA LYS A 222 32.11 3.90 8.81
C LYS A 222 31.65 5.32 8.45
N CYS A 223 30.55 5.78 9.03
CA CYS A 223 30.05 7.13 8.80
C CYS A 223 30.90 8.18 9.52
N ARG A 224 30.73 9.44 9.12
CA ARG A 224 31.20 10.60 9.85
C ARG A 224 30.03 11.48 10.29
N LEU A 225 29.91 11.74 11.59
CA LEU A 225 28.92 12.64 12.16
C LEU A 225 29.56 13.99 12.44
N THR A 226 28.88 15.07 12.03
CA THR A 226 29.28 16.45 12.32
C THR A 226 28.07 17.27 12.73
N SER A 227 28.29 18.39 13.41
CA SER A 227 27.22 19.33 13.75
C SER A 227 27.63 20.77 13.51
N SER A 228 26.63 21.62 13.30
CA SER A 228 26.72 23.08 13.32
C SER A 228 25.49 23.65 14.02
N ASN A 229 25.60 24.87 14.56
CA ASN A 229 24.49 25.61 15.18
C ASN A 229 23.76 24.86 16.32
N THR A 230 24.48 24.04 17.07
CA THR A 230 23.98 23.31 18.24
C THR A 230 24.26 24.07 19.53
N VAL A 231 23.27 24.09 20.44
CA VAL A 231 23.41 24.68 21.78
C VAL A 231 23.27 23.60 22.85
N LYS A 232 22.27 22.73 22.71
CA LYS A 232 22.01 21.61 23.63
C LYS A 232 22.69 20.32 23.20
N GLY A 233 23.23 20.29 21.98
CA GLY A 233 23.79 19.10 21.35
C GLY A 233 22.71 18.22 20.71
N ILE A 234 23.15 17.12 20.12
CA ILE A 234 22.32 16.21 19.34
C ILE A 234 22.25 14.82 19.95
N TYR A 235 21.13 14.14 19.75
CA TYR A 235 21.00 12.71 20.02
C TYR A 235 21.29 11.90 18.76
N LEU A 236 21.90 10.74 18.94
CA LEU A 236 22.08 9.71 17.91
C LEU A 236 20.73 9.20 17.37
N GLY A 237 19.67 9.24 18.19
CA GLY A 237 18.32 8.93 17.75
C GLY A 237 17.33 8.64 18.87
N ARG A 238 16.11 8.29 18.47
CA ARG A 238 15.00 7.90 19.36
C ARG A 238 14.01 6.93 18.71
N PRO A 239 13.43 5.95 19.42
CA PRO A 239 12.51 4.99 18.82
C PRO A 239 11.14 5.63 18.56
N TRP A 240 10.79 5.84 17.28
CA TRP A 240 9.46 6.34 16.92
C TRP A 240 8.35 5.30 17.19
N ARG A 241 8.74 4.01 17.21
CA ARG A 241 7.90 2.88 17.64
C ARG A 241 8.69 1.92 18.52
N ASP A 242 7.96 1.08 19.25
CA ASP A 242 8.43 0.34 20.42
C ASP A 242 9.69 -0.50 20.18
N TYR A 243 9.83 -1.11 19.00
CA TYR A 243 10.97 -1.97 18.65
C TYR A 243 12.01 -1.27 17.78
N GLY A 244 11.99 0.07 17.72
CA GLY A 244 12.92 0.89 16.94
C GLY A 244 14.36 0.38 17.02
N ARG A 245 15.06 0.34 15.88
CA ARG A 245 16.43 -0.15 15.80
C ARG A 245 17.36 0.81 15.07
N THR A 246 18.42 1.23 15.76
CA THR A 246 19.52 2.02 15.19
C THR A 246 20.85 1.50 15.70
N VAL A 247 21.84 1.35 14.82
CA VAL A 247 23.18 0.87 15.16
C VAL A 247 24.24 1.76 14.51
N PHE A 248 25.23 2.22 15.29
CA PHE A 248 26.42 2.92 14.78
C PHE A 248 27.66 2.02 14.92
N ILE A 249 28.34 1.77 13.81
CA ILE A 249 29.49 0.87 13.69
C ILE A 249 30.66 1.68 13.11
N ASN A 250 31.83 1.62 13.76
CA ASN A 250 33.09 2.24 13.30
C ASN A 250 32.93 3.70 12.86
N THR A 251 32.04 4.46 13.52
CA THR A 251 31.65 5.79 13.09
C THR A 251 32.53 6.86 13.74
N GLN A 252 32.98 7.84 12.96
CA GLN A 252 33.68 9.03 13.47
C GLN A 252 32.66 10.06 13.94
N MET A 253 32.52 10.25 15.25
CA MET A 253 31.57 11.17 15.88
C MET A 253 32.24 12.50 16.27
N ASP A 254 32.39 13.38 15.27
CA ASP A 254 32.91 14.75 15.44
C ASP A 254 31.83 15.77 15.80
N ALA A 255 30.57 15.35 15.87
CA ALA A 255 29.45 16.18 16.29
C ALA A 255 29.40 16.38 17.82
N ASP A 256 28.64 17.38 18.26
CA ASP A 256 28.30 17.61 19.67
C ASP A 256 27.21 16.62 20.14
N ILE A 257 27.55 15.34 20.15
CA ILE A 257 26.68 14.26 20.66
C ILE A 257 26.50 14.47 22.16
N ARG A 258 25.24 14.45 22.60
CA ARG A 258 24.91 14.51 24.02
C ARG A 258 25.48 13.30 24.78
N PRO A 259 25.94 13.47 26.04
CA PRO A 259 26.48 12.37 26.85
C PRO A 259 25.55 11.14 26.88
N GLU A 260 24.24 11.37 27.05
CA GLU A 260 23.20 10.35 27.10
C GLU A 260 23.13 9.53 25.79
N GLY A 261 23.52 10.12 24.66
CA GLY A 261 23.53 9.54 23.31
C GLY A 261 22.15 9.37 22.69
N TRP A 262 21.20 8.82 23.45
CA TRP A 262 19.89 8.37 22.95
C TRP A 262 18.73 8.92 23.79
N HIS A 263 17.55 9.02 23.19
CA HIS A 263 16.32 9.43 23.86
C HIS A 263 15.24 8.36 23.64
N HIS A 264 14.48 7.98 24.67
CA HIS A 264 13.53 6.85 24.57
C HIS A 264 12.21 7.19 23.87
N TRP A 265 11.98 8.45 23.52
CA TRP A 265 10.70 9.00 23.03
C TRP A 265 9.59 8.96 24.10
N GLU A 266 9.22 7.76 24.53
CA GLU A 266 8.38 7.47 25.69
C GLU A 266 9.12 6.47 26.59
N PRO A 267 9.10 6.63 27.92
CA PRO A 267 9.95 5.84 28.83
C PRO A 267 9.87 4.32 28.64
N GLN A 268 8.69 3.77 28.39
CA GLN A 268 8.50 2.33 28.26
C GLN A 268 9.18 1.70 27.04
N ARG A 269 9.52 2.48 26.00
CA ARG A 269 10.15 1.94 24.77
C ARG A 269 11.58 1.48 24.99
N GLU A 270 12.23 1.96 26.04
CA GLU A 270 13.59 1.52 26.39
C GLU A 270 13.68 0.01 26.68
N LYS A 271 12.54 -0.62 27.01
CA LYS A 271 12.44 -2.07 27.26
C LYS A 271 12.57 -2.92 26.01
N THR A 272 12.20 -2.38 24.84
CA THR A 272 12.06 -3.13 23.58
C THR A 272 12.93 -2.59 22.46
N ALA A 273 13.34 -1.33 22.53
CA ALA A 273 14.18 -0.68 21.54
C ALA A 273 15.58 -1.33 21.44
N TYR A 274 16.16 -1.32 20.24
CA TYR A 274 17.51 -1.83 19.97
C TYR A 274 18.42 -0.71 19.46
N PHE A 275 19.14 -0.07 20.39
CA PHE A 275 19.98 1.09 20.10
C PHE A 275 21.40 0.74 20.52
N ALA A 276 22.34 0.69 19.57
CA ALA A 276 23.63 0.06 19.81
C ALA A 276 24.81 0.78 19.14
N GLU A 277 26.00 0.64 19.73
CA GLU A 277 27.26 1.21 19.25
C GLU A 277 28.38 0.15 19.23
N TYR A 278 29.27 0.23 18.23
CA TYR A 278 30.50 -0.58 18.11
C TYR A 278 31.64 0.24 17.50
N GLY A 279 32.82 0.26 18.15
CA GLY A 279 34.07 0.74 17.54
C GLY A 279 34.12 2.22 17.12
N SER A 280 33.11 3.02 17.45
CA SER A 280 33.05 4.45 17.11
C SER A 280 34.11 5.28 17.86
N LYS A 281 34.56 6.38 17.25
CA LYS A 281 35.64 7.25 17.75
C LYS A 281 35.26 8.73 17.64
N GLY A 282 36.02 9.61 18.27
CA GLY A 282 35.79 11.06 18.25
C GLY A 282 35.15 11.59 19.53
N LYS A 283 34.99 12.91 19.62
CA LYS A 283 34.53 13.58 20.85
C LYS A 283 33.12 13.15 21.29
N GLY A 284 32.25 12.79 20.34
CA GLY A 284 30.89 12.32 20.61
C GLY A 284 30.78 10.82 20.90
N ALA A 285 31.85 10.05 20.77
CA ALA A 285 31.82 8.59 20.87
C ALA A 285 32.07 8.03 22.29
N SER A 286 32.23 8.88 23.30
CA SER A 286 32.38 8.41 24.68
C SER A 286 31.14 7.66 25.14
N ASP A 287 31.28 6.38 25.49
CA ASP A 287 30.19 5.53 25.96
C ASP A 287 29.99 5.55 27.49
N ALA A 288 30.86 6.25 28.23
CA ALA A 288 30.88 6.25 29.70
C ALA A 288 29.61 6.79 30.36
N THR A 289 28.82 7.59 29.65
CA THR A 289 27.63 8.29 30.17
C THR A 289 26.38 8.02 29.34
N ARG A 290 26.40 7.01 28.47
CA ARG A 290 25.22 6.61 27.70
C ARG A 290 24.10 6.17 28.65
N VAL A 291 22.87 6.36 28.20
CA VAL A 291 21.69 5.81 28.89
C VAL A 291 21.86 4.31 29.12
N ALA A 292 21.43 3.81 30.28
CA ALA A 292 21.68 2.43 30.70
C ALA A 292 21.08 1.34 29.78
N TRP A 293 20.08 1.69 28.97
CA TRP A 293 19.44 0.79 28.01
C TRP A 293 20.13 0.77 26.63
N ALA A 294 21.13 1.62 26.41
CA ALA A 294 21.96 1.56 25.21
C ALA A 294 22.80 0.28 25.23
N ARG A 295 22.93 -0.37 24.06
CA ARG A 295 23.62 -1.65 23.91
C ARG A 295 25.04 -1.43 23.41
N LYS A 296 25.99 -2.11 24.04
CA LYS A 296 27.36 -2.21 23.54
C LYS A 296 27.51 -3.52 22.80
N LEU A 297 27.91 -3.46 21.54
CA LEU A 297 28.13 -4.66 20.73
C LEU A 297 29.55 -5.19 20.94
N GLY A 298 29.71 -6.51 20.80
CA GLY A 298 31.00 -7.18 20.69
C GLY A 298 31.33 -7.57 19.24
N ASP A 299 32.54 -8.09 19.03
CA ASP A 299 33.03 -8.47 17.69
C ASP A 299 32.15 -9.53 17.01
N SER A 300 31.52 -10.43 17.78
CA SER A 300 30.60 -11.44 17.24
C SER A 300 29.29 -10.86 16.71
N ASP A 301 28.90 -9.67 17.19
CA ASP A 301 27.59 -9.08 16.90
C ASP A 301 27.58 -8.30 15.58
N ILE A 302 28.74 -7.87 15.08
CA ILE A 302 28.83 -6.99 13.91
C ILE A 302 28.38 -7.69 12.62
N LYS A 303 28.54 -9.02 12.53
CA LYS A 303 28.26 -9.79 11.31
C LYS A 303 26.80 -9.65 10.87
N VAL A 304 25.86 -9.67 11.82
CA VAL A 304 24.42 -9.59 11.49
C VAL A 304 23.99 -8.19 11.04
N PHE A 305 24.82 -7.17 11.27
CA PHE A 305 24.62 -5.80 10.83
C PHE A 305 25.47 -5.45 9.59
N SER A 306 26.26 -6.38 9.06
CA SER A 306 26.96 -6.18 7.79
C SER A 306 25.96 -5.98 6.65
N VAL A 307 26.36 -5.22 5.63
CA VAL A 307 25.54 -4.92 4.45
C VAL A 307 24.99 -6.19 3.80
N GLU A 308 25.85 -7.18 3.56
CA GLU A 308 25.49 -8.46 2.95
C GLU A 308 24.41 -9.20 3.79
N TYR A 309 24.55 -9.24 5.11
CA TYR A 309 23.62 -10.01 5.96
C TYR A 309 22.32 -9.25 6.25
N PHE A 310 22.39 -7.94 6.45
CA PHE A 310 21.25 -7.13 6.81
C PHE A 310 20.32 -6.89 5.60
N LEU A 311 20.86 -6.85 4.39
CA LEU A 311 20.10 -6.57 3.16
C LEU A 311 19.80 -7.81 2.29
N THR A 312 20.34 -9.00 2.61
CA THR A 312 20.16 -10.24 1.81
C THR A 312 18.73 -10.59 1.42
N GLY A 313 17.71 -10.25 2.22
CA GLY A 313 16.33 -10.68 1.94
C GLY A 313 16.16 -12.21 1.85
N ILE A 314 15.04 -12.66 1.28
CA ILE A 314 14.87 -14.06 0.85
C ILE A 314 15.41 -14.29 -0.57
N ASP A 315 15.63 -13.22 -1.33
CA ASP A 315 16.11 -13.21 -2.71
C ASP A 315 17.64 -13.16 -2.84
N GLY A 316 18.38 -13.14 -1.72
CA GLY A 316 19.85 -13.11 -1.72
C GLY A 316 20.45 -11.77 -2.19
N TRP A 317 19.72 -10.66 -2.09
CA TRP A 317 20.18 -9.35 -2.56
C TRP A 317 21.46 -8.90 -1.87
N ASP A 318 22.47 -8.60 -2.68
CA ASP A 318 23.74 -8.06 -2.24
C ASP A 318 24.00 -6.77 -3.04
N PRO A 319 24.00 -5.58 -2.40
CA PRO A 319 24.14 -4.31 -3.09
C PRO A 319 25.53 -4.09 -3.71
N TYR A 320 26.54 -4.89 -3.38
CA TYR A 320 27.87 -4.75 -3.97
C TYR A 320 28.01 -5.44 -5.33
N LYS A 321 27.09 -6.33 -5.70
CA LYS A 321 27.18 -7.05 -6.97
C LYS A 321 26.83 -6.17 -8.16
N ALA A 322 27.60 -6.32 -9.23
CA ALA A 322 27.38 -5.60 -10.49
C ALA A 322 26.11 -6.06 -11.24
N ASP A 323 25.57 -7.22 -10.93
CA ASP A 323 24.35 -7.76 -11.56
C ASP A 323 23.06 -7.09 -11.05
N ASN A 324 23.13 -6.22 -10.03
CA ASN A 324 22.03 -5.35 -9.60
C ASN A 324 21.53 -4.43 -10.74
N PHE A 325 22.31 -4.27 -11.82
CA PHE A 325 21.93 -3.50 -12.99
C PHE A 325 21.23 -4.31 -14.09
N ALA A 326 21.24 -5.64 -13.98
CA ALA A 326 20.57 -6.55 -14.92
C ALA A 326 19.13 -6.85 -14.47
N TRP A 327 18.23 -7.09 -15.43
CA TRP A 327 16.93 -7.69 -15.11
C TRP A 327 17.18 -9.12 -14.66
N GLN A 328 16.84 -9.39 -13.41
CA GLN A 328 16.69 -10.76 -12.94
C GLN A 328 15.19 -10.96 -12.76
N GLU A 329 14.68 -12.11 -13.21
CA GLU A 329 13.34 -12.59 -12.86
C GLU A 329 13.33 -12.92 -11.36
N LYS A 330 13.66 -11.94 -10.52
CA LYS A 330 13.63 -12.09 -9.07
C LYS A 330 12.17 -12.17 -8.71
N THR A 331 11.83 -13.34 -8.20
CA THR A 331 10.68 -13.64 -7.36
C THR A 331 10.21 -12.39 -6.63
N LYS A 332 8.88 -12.19 -6.61
CA LYS A 332 8.13 -11.12 -5.91
C LYS A 332 8.97 -10.39 -4.85
N PRO A 333 9.14 -9.06 -4.93
CA PRO A 333 9.94 -8.32 -3.94
C PRO A 333 9.49 -8.70 -2.52
N ASP A 334 10.45 -8.78 -1.58
CA ASP A 334 10.21 -9.11 -0.17
C ASP A 334 9.22 -8.15 0.48
N PHE A 335 9.04 -6.98 -0.13
CA PHE A 335 8.14 -5.92 0.29
C PHE A 335 7.19 -5.52 -0.85
N GLY A 336 5.88 -5.57 -0.58
CA GLY A 336 4.83 -5.07 -1.47
C GLY A 336 4.25 -3.75 -0.96
N LEU A 337 4.06 -2.79 -1.86
CA LEU A 337 3.39 -1.52 -1.54
C LEU A 337 1.90 -1.75 -1.26
N VAL A 338 1.35 -0.98 -0.32
CA VAL A 338 -0.09 -1.05 0.00
C VAL A 338 -0.88 -0.46 -1.17
N SER A 339 -1.62 -1.31 -1.88
CA SER A 339 -2.56 -0.90 -2.92
C SER A 339 -3.96 -0.67 -2.33
N TRP A 340 -4.81 0.06 -3.04
CA TRP A 340 -6.23 0.20 -2.66
C TRP A 340 -6.96 -1.14 -2.44
N ASN A 341 -6.56 -2.20 -3.14
CA ASN A 341 -7.15 -3.53 -2.97
C ASN A 341 -6.73 -4.22 -1.65
N ASP A 342 -5.71 -3.71 -0.98
CA ASP A 342 -5.13 -4.28 0.25
C ASP A 342 -5.32 -3.39 1.48
N VAL A 343 -5.87 -2.17 1.33
CA VAL A 343 -6.01 -1.19 2.43
C VAL A 343 -6.83 -1.70 3.61
N LEU A 344 -7.79 -2.60 3.40
CA LEU A 344 -8.60 -3.18 4.48
C LEU A 344 -7.97 -4.41 5.12
N LYS A 345 -6.87 -4.94 4.57
CA LYS A 345 -6.17 -6.15 5.03
C LYS A 345 -5.01 -5.83 5.98
N GLN A 346 -4.77 -4.56 6.27
CA GLN A 346 -3.67 -4.13 7.11
C GLN A 346 -3.92 -4.50 8.58
N ALA A 347 -2.83 -4.73 9.32
CA ALA A 347 -2.89 -4.97 10.77
C ALA A 347 -3.46 -3.74 11.50
N LYS A 348 -4.10 -3.96 12.66
CA LYS A 348 -4.76 -2.88 13.43
C LYS A 348 -3.85 -1.68 13.73
N LEU A 349 -2.59 -1.93 14.10
CA LEU A 349 -1.62 -0.88 14.41
C LEU A 349 -1.21 -0.04 13.19
N TRP A 350 -1.34 -0.57 11.97
CA TRP A 350 -0.99 0.16 10.75
C TRP A 350 -1.91 1.35 10.52
N TYR A 351 -3.20 1.26 10.87
CA TYR A 351 -4.15 2.38 10.71
C TYR A 351 -3.83 3.60 11.58
N ALA A 352 -2.93 3.46 12.57
CA ALA A 352 -2.45 4.56 13.41
C ALA A 352 -1.22 5.30 12.85
N VAL A 353 -0.62 4.82 11.76
CA VAL A 353 0.58 5.44 11.17
C VAL A 353 0.24 6.64 10.27
N ASP A 354 1.25 7.47 9.97
CA ASP A 354 1.08 8.64 9.10
C ASP A 354 0.59 8.25 7.70
N GLU A 355 1.06 7.12 7.17
CA GLU A 355 0.64 6.62 5.86
C GLU A 355 -0.86 6.36 5.77
N ALA A 356 -1.44 5.76 6.80
CA ALA A 356 -2.87 5.50 6.84
C ALA A 356 -3.68 6.81 6.82
N THR A 357 -3.16 7.84 7.50
CA THR A 357 -3.71 9.20 7.51
C THR A 357 -3.60 9.86 6.14
N ARG A 358 -2.45 9.73 5.46
CA ARG A 358 -2.26 10.23 4.08
C ARG A 358 -3.30 9.62 3.14
N ILE A 359 -3.46 8.30 3.15
CA ILE A 359 -4.44 7.62 2.30
C ILE A 359 -5.86 8.08 2.65
N ALA A 360 -6.20 8.22 3.93
CA ALA A 360 -7.52 8.73 4.33
C ALA A 360 -7.76 10.17 3.82
N ASN A 361 -6.76 11.04 3.88
CA ASN A 361 -6.83 12.37 3.28
C ASN A 361 -7.05 12.29 1.75
N GLN A 362 -6.39 11.35 1.06
CA GLN A 362 -6.63 11.14 -0.38
C GLN A 362 -8.02 10.59 -0.67
N VAL A 363 -8.54 9.67 0.15
CA VAL A 363 -9.94 9.22 0.05
C VAL A 363 -10.88 10.42 0.10
N LEU A 364 -10.64 11.38 0.99
CA LEU A 364 -11.43 12.62 1.02
C LEU A 364 -11.22 13.51 -0.21
N LEU A 365 -10.03 13.53 -0.83
CA LEU A 365 -9.80 14.23 -2.09
C LEU A 365 -10.61 13.64 -3.25
N TYR A 366 -10.78 12.32 -3.30
CA TYR A 366 -11.62 11.65 -4.31
C TYR A 366 -13.13 11.73 -4.05
N GLN A 367 -13.56 12.06 -2.82
CA GLN A 367 -14.98 12.15 -2.49
C GLN A 367 -15.65 13.30 -3.25
N ARG A 368 -16.77 13.03 -3.93
CA ARG A 368 -17.54 14.08 -4.63
C ARG A 368 -18.43 14.89 -3.69
N ASP A 369 -19.03 15.96 -4.21
CA ASP A 369 -19.87 16.86 -3.43
C ASP A 369 -21.15 16.22 -2.91
N ASN A 370 -21.67 15.22 -3.60
CA ASN A 370 -22.80 14.43 -3.14
C ASN A 370 -22.44 13.36 -2.09
N GLY A 371 -21.15 13.19 -1.76
CA GLY A 371 -20.67 12.28 -0.73
C GLY A 371 -20.19 10.92 -1.21
N GLY A 372 -20.48 10.52 -2.45
CA GLY A 372 -20.04 9.25 -2.99
C GLY A 372 -18.64 9.29 -3.60
N TRP A 373 -18.20 8.14 -4.12
CA TRP A 373 -16.93 7.98 -4.83
C TRP A 373 -17.11 7.32 -6.20
N GLU A 374 -16.19 7.63 -7.10
CA GLU A 374 -15.98 6.85 -8.32
C GLU A 374 -15.33 5.49 -8.00
N LYS A 375 -15.29 4.59 -8.99
CA LYS A 375 -14.75 3.23 -8.86
C LYS A 375 -13.42 3.07 -9.60
N ASN A 376 -12.72 1.98 -9.33
CA ASN A 376 -11.51 1.55 -10.04
C ASN A 376 -10.34 2.55 -9.95
N VAL A 377 -10.22 3.23 -8.81
CA VAL A 377 -9.12 4.15 -8.52
C VAL A 377 -8.26 3.56 -7.42
N ASP A 378 -6.94 3.50 -7.64
CA ASP A 378 -5.99 3.22 -6.57
C ASP A 378 -5.78 4.48 -5.71
N MET A 379 -6.64 4.68 -4.71
CA MET A 379 -6.57 5.85 -3.83
C MET A 379 -5.40 5.76 -2.84
N ALA A 380 -4.68 4.63 -2.78
CA ALA A 380 -3.44 4.51 -2.01
C ALA A 380 -2.24 5.07 -2.77
N ALA A 381 -2.26 5.11 -4.10
CA ALA A 381 -1.16 5.63 -4.91
C ALA A 381 -0.78 7.07 -4.54
N MET A 382 0.52 7.36 -4.48
CA MET A 382 1.04 8.67 -4.08
C MET A 382 0.68 9.75 -5.11
N LEU A 383 0.02 10.83 -4.69
CA LEU A 383 -0.32 11.95 -5.57
C LEU A 383 0.75 13.06 -5.55
N THR A 384 0.91 13.73 -6.68
CA THR A 384 1.64 15.01 -6.84
C THR A 384 0.71 16.20 -6.56
N GLN A 385 1.26 17.39 -6.32
CA GLN A 385 0.46 18.60 -6.13
C GLN A 385 -0.45 18.93 -7.33
N PRO A 386 -0.01 18.85 -8.59
CA PRO A 386 -0.90 19.06 -9.75
C PRO A 386 -2.09 18.09 -9.80
N GLU A 387 -1.89 16.81 -9.47
CA GLU A 387 -2.97 15.82 -9.43
C GLU A 387 -3.97 16.12 -8.32
N ARG A 388 -3.50 16.55 -7.14
CA ARG A 388 -4.37 16.97 -6.02
C ARG A 388 -5.23 18.16 -6.42
N THR A 389 -4.64 19.17 -7.08
CA THR A 389 -5.37 20.33 -7.60
C THR A 389 -6.44 19.91 -8.61
N LYS A 390 -6.12 18.97 -9.51
CA LYS A 390 -7.11 18.43 -10.45
C LYS A 390 -8.29 17.78 -9.73
N LEU A 391 -8.04 16.94 -8.72
CA LEU A 391 -9.13 16.28 -7.96
C LEU A 391 -10.02 17.28 -7.22
N LEU A 392 -9.43 18.33 -6.66
CA LEU A 392 -10.18 19.42 -6.02
C LEU A 392 -11.10 20.16 -7.00
N ALA A 393 -10.68 20.33 -8.26
CA ALA A 393 -11.51 20.94 -9.30
C ALA A 393 -12.67 20.02 -9.76
N GLU A 394 -12.62 18.73 -9.46
CA GLU A 394 -13.60 17.73 -9.92
C GLU A 394 -14.63 17.35 -8.85
N LYS A 395 -14.71 18.10 -7.74
CA LYS A 395 -15.62 17.81 -6.62
C LYS A 395 -17.09 17.76 -7.02
N SER A 396 -17.51 18.59 -7.96
CA SER A 396 -18.91 18.70 -8.40
C SER A 396 -19.36 17.60 -9.36
N LYS A 397 -18.46 16.70 -9.81
CA LYS A 397 -18.84 15.55 -10.63
C LYS A 397 -19.79 14.61 -9.87
N THR A 398 -20.63 13.92 -10.62
CA THR A 398 -21.68 13.03 -10.09
C THR A 398 -21.52 11.58 -10.61
N ASP A 399 -20.28 11.19 -10.89
CA ASP A 399 -19.87 9.86 -11.35
C ASP A 399 -19.80 8.80 -10.24
N THR A 400 -20.53 9.01 -9.15
CA THR A 400 -20.46 8.22 -7.92
C THR A 400 -21.31 6.96 -7.95
N THR A 401 -20.81 5.91 -7.34
CA THR A 401 -21.36 4.55 -7.48
C THR A 401 -21.04 3.66 -6.28
N ILE A 402 -21.76 2.54 -6.20
CA ILE A 402 -21.47 1.42 -5.31
C ILE A 402 -20.93 0.18 -6.06
N ASP A 403 -20.74 0.31 -7.37
CA ASP A 403 -20.16 -0.73 -8.22
C ASP A 403 -18.68 -0.97 -7.89
N ASN A 404 -18.20 -2.21 -8.06
CA ASN A 404 -16.84 -2.62 -7.68
C ASN A 404 -16.44 -2.19 -6.26
N SER A 405 -17.38 -2.29 -5.31
CA SER A 405 -17.19 -1.90 -3.90
C SER A 405 -16.84 -0.42 -3.67
N ALA A 406 -17.05 0.44 -4.67
CA ALA A 406 -16.95 1.89 -4.49
C ALA A 406 -17.91 2.38 -3.40
N THR A 407 -17.56 3.51 -2.79
CA THR A 407 -18.20 4.10 -1.59
C THR A 407 -18.09 3.23 -0.32
N THR A 408 -18.37 1.93 -0.39
CA THR A 408 -18.34 1.01 0.77
C THR A 408 -16.91 0.77 1.28
N THR A 409 -15.96 0.51 0.39
CA THR A 409 -14.54 0.33 0.76
C THR A 409 -13.97 1.61 1.40
N GLN A 410 -14.29 2.77 0.84
CA GLN A 410 -13.88 4.07 1.34
C GLN A 410 -14.40 4.31 2.76
N LEU A 411 -15.69 4.05 3.00
CA LEU A 411 -16.29 4.19 4.33
C LEU A 411 -15.68 3.22 5.34
N GLN A 412 -15.47 1.95 4.96
CA GLN A 412 -14.79 0.97 5.83
C GLN A 412 -13.36 1.41 6.16
N TYR A 413 -12.63 1.92 5.19
CA TYR A 413 -11.26 2.39 5.39
C TYR A 413 -11.22 3.61 6.33
N LEU A 414 -12.06 4.63 6.07
CA LEU A 414 -12.18 5.80 6.93
C LEU A 414 -12.55 5.40 8.37
N ALA A 415 -13.49 4.45 8.56
CA ALA A 415 -13.89 3.97 9.89
C ALA A 415 -12.72 3.38 10.69
N LYS A 416 -11.85 2.59 10.05
CA LYS A 416 -10.64 2.03 10.67
C LYS A 416 -9.65 3.12 11.09
N VAL A 417 -9.42 4.12 10.23
CA VAL A 417 -8.52 5.26 10.53
C VAL A 417 -9.10 6.16 11.63
N ILE A 418 -10.41 6.43 11.61
CA ILE A 418 -11.11 7.19 12.66
C ILE A 418 -10.99 6.49 14.00
N THR A 419 -11.21 5.17 14.05
CA THR A 419 -11.06 4.38 15.27
C THR A 419 -9.63 4.43 15.81
N ALA A 420 -8.62 4.50 14.93
CA ALA A 420 -7.22 4.58 15.32
C ALA A 420 -6.75 5.98 15.75
N LYS A 421 -7.25 7.07 15.14
CA LYS A 421 -6.69 8.43 15.31
C LYS A 421 -7.69 9.55 15.59
N ASN A 422 -8.98 9.29 15.47
CA ASN A 422 -10.06 10.23 15.80
C ASN A 422 -9.94 11.62 15.12
N ILE A 423 -9.68 11.64 13.81
CA ILE A 423 -9.51 12.89 13.04
C ILE A 423 -10.88 13.39 12.53
N GLU A 424 -11.25 14.63 12.90
CA GLU A 424 -12.57 15.19 12.62
C GLU A 424 -12.90 15.31 11.12
N ALA A 425 -11.93 15.68 10.28
CA ALA A 425 -12.14 15.73 8.83
C ALA A 425 -12.52 14.35 8.25
N HIS A 426 -11.93 13.27 8.76
CA HIS A 426 -12.26 11.90 8.33
C HIS A 426 -13.66 11.50 8.76
N LYS A 427 -14.11 11.88 9.97
CA LYS A 427 -15.49 11.69 10.42
C LYS A 427 -16.48 12.44 9.53
N ALA A 428 -16.21 13.71 9.23
CA ALA A 428 -17.06 14.51 8.36
C ALA A 428 -17.21 13.86 6.97
N GLY A 429 -16.10 13.42 6.38
CA GLY A 429 -16.13 12.68 5.11
C GLY A 429 -16.86 11.35 5.18
N PHE A 430 -16.67 10.59 6.27
CA PHE A 430 -17.41 9.35 6.52
C PHE A 430 -18.93 9.62 6.59
N PHE A 431 -19.36 10.61 7.38
CA PHE A 431 -20.78 10.92 7.50
C PHE A 431 -21.39 11.41 6.19
N LYS A 432 -20.66 12.20 5.41
CA LYS A 432 -21.10 12.62 4.07
C LYS A 432 -21.31 11.42 3.14
N GLY A 433 -20.43 10.42 3.19
CA GLY A 433 -20.59 9.19 2.42
C GLY A 433 -21.70 8.27 2.94
N LEU A 434 -21.94 8.25 4.25
CA LEU A 434 -23.07 7.54 4.84
C LEU A 434 -24.41 8.18 4.45
N ASP A 435 -24.47 9.52 4.48
CA ASP A 435 -25.64 10.28 4.06
C ASP A 435 -25.92 10.09 2.55
N PHE A 436 -24.87 9.96 1.72
CA PHE A 436 -25.00 9.54 0.31
C PHE A 436 -25.66 8.15 0.17
N LEU A 437 -25.25 7.16 0.97
CA LEU A 437 -25.86 5.83 0.95
C LEU A 437 -27.33 5.85 1.38
N PHE A 438 -27.71 6.71 2.34
CA PHE A 438 -29.11 6.88 2.69
C PHE A 438 -29.91 7.55 1.56
N ALA A 439 -29.35 8.56 0.92
CA ALA A 439 -30.01 9.30 -0.16
C ALA A 439 -30.24 8.45 -1.42
N MET A 440 -29.36 7.49 -1.71
CA MET A 440 -29.50 6.63 -2.89
C MET A 440 -30.52 5.50 -2.72
N GLN A 441 -30.90 5.16 -1.48
CA GLN A 441 -31.84 4.06 -1.24
C GLN A 441 -33.23 4.43 -1.76
N TYR A 442 -33.81 3.57 -2.60
CA TYR A 442 -35.16 3.75 -3.11
C TYR A 442 -36.21 3.71 -2.00
N GLU A 443 -37.38 4.27 -2.28
CA GLU A 443 -38.54 4.19 -1.40
C GLU A 443 -39.00 2.75 -1.14
N ASN A 444 -38.70 1.81 -2.02
CA ASN A 444 -39.00 0.39 -1.83
C ASN A 444 -37.93 -0.35 -0.99
N GLY A 445 -36.75 0.24 -0.77
CA GLY A 445 -35.62 -0.36 -0.04
C GLY A 445 -34.45 -0.85 -0.90
N GLY A 446 -34.57 -0.86 -2.23
CA GLY A 446 -33.51 -1.25 -3.15
C GLY A 446 -32.44 -0.18 -3.34
N PHE A 447 -31.32 -0.54 -3.95
CA PHE A 447 -30.21 0.36 -4.24
C PHE A 447 -29.84 0.36 -5.72
N PRO A 448 -29.75 1.54 -6.37
CA PRO A 448 -29.23 1.65 -7.74
C PRO A 448 -27.71 1.42 -7.77
N GLN A 449 -27.15 1.17 -8.95
CA GLN A 449 -25.70 1.07 -9.13
C GLN A 449 -25.01 2.44 -9.03
N TYR A 450 -25.61 3.48 -9.61
CA TYR A 450 -25.12 4.87 -9.62
C TYR A 450 -26.12 5.81 -8.95
N PHE A 451 -25.62 6.84 -8.29
CA PHE A 451 -26.45 7.92 -7.75
C PHE A 451 -25.75 9.27 -7.95
N PRO A 452 -26.40 10.30 -8.51
CA PRO A 452 -27.79 10.38 -8.95
C PRO A 452 -28.14 9.38 -10.07
N LEU A 453 -29.43 9.08 -10.19
CA LEU A 453 -29.92 8.07 -11.14
C LEU A 453 -29.58 8.43 -12.58
N LYS A 454 -29.17 7.43 -13.35
CA LYS A 454 -28.99 7.54 -14.81
C LYS A 454 -30.19 6.89 -15.51
N LYS A 455 -30.31 7.16 -16.81
CA LYS A 455 -31.42 6.64 -17.65
C LYS A 455 -31.17 5.22 -18.20
N ASP A 456 -30.02 4.63 -17.91
CA ASP A 456 -29.63 3.28 -18.35
C ASP A 456 -29.88 2.23 -17.25
N TYR A 457 -29.36 1.01 -17.44
CA TYR A 457 -29.53 -0.11 -16.50
C TYR A 457 -29.03 0.18 -15.08
N SER A 458 -28.17 1.19 -14.88
CA SER A 458 -27.59 1.50 -13.56
C SER A 458 -28.62 2.03 -12.55
N ARG A 459 -29.85 2.33 -12.99
CA ARG A 459 -30.99 2.61 -12.11
C ARG A 459 -31.54 1.36 -11.42
N HIS A 460 -31.34 0.17 -11.97
CA HIS A 460 -31.94 -1.04 -11.41
C HIS A 460 -31.43 -1.35 -10.01
N ILE A 461 -32.22 -2.09 -9.23
CA ILE A 461 -31.77 -2.68 -7.97
C ILE A 461 -30.58 -3.59 -8.29
N THR A 462 -29.40 -3.23 -7.80
CA THR A 462 -28.14 -3.81 -8.29
C THR A 462 -27.48 -4.71 -7.26
N TYR A 463 -27.49 -6.02 -7.53
CA TYR A 463 -26.73 -7.01 -6.78
C TYR A 463 -25.37 -7.31 -7.41
N ASN A 464 -25.18 -7.02 -8.71
CA ASN A 464 -23.92 -7.19 -9.44
C ASN A 464 -22.71 -6.71 -8.62
N ASP A 465 -21.64 -7.50 -8.60
CA ASP A 465 -20.41 -7.26 -7.84
C ASP A 465 -20.68 -7.02 -6.34
N ASN A 466 -21.70 -7.67 -5.79
CA ASN A 466 -22.22 -7.47 -4.44
C ASN A 466 -22.57 -6.01 -4.09
N ALA A 467 -22.87 -5.14 -5.07
CA ALA A 467 -23.03 -3.70 -4.85
C ALA A 467 -23.99 -3.37 -3.68
N MET A 468 -25.27 -3.72 -3.79
CA MET A 468 -26.23 -3.53 -2.70
C MET A 468 -25.85 -4.33 -1.44
N ILE A 469 -25.32 -5.54 -1.58
CA ILE A 469 -24.98 -6.40 -0.43
C ILE A 469 -23.85 -5.82 0.42
N ASN A 470 -22.85 -5.18 -0.19
CA ASN A 470 -21.77 -4.51 0.52
C ASN A 470 -22.30 -3.30 1.31
N VAL A 471 -23.22 -2.55 0.72
CA VAL A 471 -23.91 -1.44 1.42
C VAL A 471 -24.67 -1.98 2.64
N LEU A 472 -25.48 -3.02 2.46
CA LEU A 472 -26.28 -3.57 3.57
C LEU A 472 -25.42 -4.16 4.70
N LYS A 473 -24.30 -4.82 4.37
CA LYS A 473 -23.34 -5.30 5.38
C LYS A 473 -22.73 -4.15 6.16
N LEU A 474 -22.32 -3.08 5.49
CA LEU A 474 -21.78 -1.87 6.12
C LEU A 474 -22.82 -1.23 7.06
N LEU A 475 -24.04 -0.99 6.57
CA LEU A 475 -25.11 -0.39 7.37
C LEU A 475 -25.49 -1.26 8.58
N ARG A 476 -25.56 -2.58 8.41
CA ARG A 476 -25.77 -3.52 9.52
C ARG A 476 -24.66 -3.42 10.56
N ASP A 477 -23.41 -3.35 10.14
CA ASP A 477 -22.27 -3.30 11.06
C ASP A 477 -22.21 -1.97 11.83
N ILE A 478 -22.63 -0.87 11.20
CA ILE A 478 -22.87 0.42 11.84
C ILE A 478 -24.00 0.32 12.88
N ALA A 479 -25.17 -0.20 12.50
CA ALA A 479 -26.31 -0.37 13.38
C ALA A 479 -25.97 -1.22 14.61
N LYS A 480 -25.21 -2.31 14.42
CA LYS A 480 -24.76 -3.21 15.48
C LYS A 480 -23.57 -2.71 16.30
N LYS A 481 -23.12 -1.46 16.12
CA LYS A 481 -22.02 -0.85 16.88
C LYS A 481 -20.75 -1.71 16.88
N LYS A 482 -20.38 -2.31 15.74
CA LYS A 482 -19.09 -3.02 15.65
C LYS A 482 -17.94 -2.06 15.95
N GLU A 483 -16.81 -2.62 16.40
CA GLU A 483 -15.64 -1.87 16.90
C GLU A 483 -15.26 -0.66 16.05
N ASP A 484 -15.15 -0.84 14.73
CA ASP A 484 -14.75 0.22 13.80
C ASP A 484 -15.79 1.36 13.65
N PHE A 485 -17.03 1.19 14.12
CA PHE A 485 -18.15 2.11 13.93
C PHE A 485 -18.72 2.67 15.23
N ILE A 486 -18.05 2.47 16.37
CA ILE A 486 -18.49 2.97 17.68
C ILE A 486 -18.70 4.50 17.66
N PHE A 487 -17.89 5.22 16.87
CA PHE A 487 -17.94 6.69 16.77
C PHE A 487 -19.19 7.25 16.07
N VAL A 488 -19.98 6.42 15.37
CA VAL A 488 -21.21 6.86 14.70
C VAL A 488 -22.25 7.26 15.77
N ASP A 489 -23.12 8.23 15.52
CA ASP A 489 -24.16 8.62 16.47
C ASP A 489 -25.40 7.69 16.41
N GLU A 490 -26.27 7.74 17.43
CA GLU A 490 -27.47 6.89 17.49
C GLU A 490 -28.48 7.20 16.38
N GLU A 491 -28.59 8.45 15.93
CA GLU A 491 -29.53 8.83 14.88
C GLU A 491 -29.17 8.14 13.56
N ARG A 492 -27.88 8.20 13.17
CA ARG A 492 -27.36 7.54 11.98
C ARG A 492 -27.39 6.02 12.11
N ARG A 493 -27.18 5.46 13.30
CA ARG A 493 -27.38 4.03 13.55
C ARG A 493 -28.81 3.60 13.31
N ALA A 494 -29.79 4.34 13.84
CA ALA A 494 -31.20 4.05 13.63
C ALA A 494 -31.59 4.17 12.15
N LYS A 495 -31.01 5.14 11.40
CA LYS A 495 -31.19 5.23 9.94
C LYS A 495 -30.59 4.01 9.22
N ALA A 496 -29.40 3.57 9.62
CA ALA A 496 -28.76 2.38 9.05
C ALA A 496 -29.56 1.10 9.32
N GLU A 497 -30.10 0.93 10.53
CA GLU A 497 -30.99 -0.18 10.89
C GLU A 497 -32.24 -0.19 10.02
N LYS A 498 -32.96 0.95 9.95
CA LYS A 498 -34.16 1.10 9.11
C LYS A 498 -33.88 0.85 7.63
N ALA A 499 -32.74 1.32 7.13
CA ALA A 499 -32.34 1.07 5.74
C ALA A 499 -32.13 -0.43 5.46
N VAL A 500 -31.53 -1.15 6.40
CA VAL A 500 -31.38 -2.61 6.31
C VAL A 500 -32.72 -3.32 6.37
N GLU A 501 -33.59 -2.98 7.33
CA GLU A 501 -34.93 -3.54 7.47
C GLU A 501 -35.75 -3.38 6.19
N LYS A 502 -35.70 -2.18 5.59
CA LYS A 502 -36.41 -1.85 4.35
C LYS A 502 -35.92 -2.63 3.15
N ALA A 503 -34.65 -3.06 3.15
CA ALA A 503 -34.08 -3.84 2.06
C ALA A 503 -34.48 -5.32 2.09
N ILE A 504 -34.79 -5.90 3.27
CA ILE A 504 -35.14 -7.33 3.39
C ILE A 504 -36.34 -7.70 2.51
N PRO A 505 -37.48 -6.98 2.52
CA PRO A 505 -38.59 -7.27 1.61
C PRO A 505 -38.20 -7.22 0.13
N VAL A 506 -37.25 -6.37 -0.27
CA VAL A 506 -36.76 -6.29 -1.66
C VAL A 506 -35.97 -7.54 -2.01
N LEU A 507 -35.07 -8.00 -1.13
CA LEU A 507 -34.35 -9.27 -1.32
C LEU A 507 -35.35 -10.42 -1.52
N LEU A 508 -36.42 -10.48 -0.71
CA LEU A 508 -37.43 -11.54 -0.84
C LEU A 508 -38.26 -11.42 -2.13
N LYS A 509 -38.72 -10.21 -2.49
CA LYS A 509 -39.56 -9.96 -3.68
C LYS A 509 -38.80 -10.15 -5.00
N THR A 510 -37.48 -9.93 -4.99
CA THR A 510 -36.63 -10.12 -6.17
C THR A 510 -36.15 -11.56 -6.33
N GLN A 511 -36.42 -12.46 -5.37
CA GLN A 511 -36.11 -13.88 -5.56
C GLN A 511 -36.96 -14.45 -6.70
N VAL A 512 -36.31 -15.00 -7.71
CA VAL A 512 -37.00 -15.43 -8.92
C VAL A 512 -37.78 -16.72 -8.63
N VAL A 513 -39.06 -16.73 -9.02
CA VAL A 513 -39.95 -17.86 -8.87
C VAL A 513 -40.23 -18.45 -10.25
N VAL A 514 -39.99 -19.75 -10.41
CA VAL A 514 -40.25 -20.48 -11.65
C VAL A 514 -41.13 -21.68 -11.33
N ASN A 515 -42.27 -21.80 -12.02
CA ASN A 515 -43.26 -22.86 -11.78
C ASN A 515 -43.66 -23.01 -10.30
N GLY A 516 -43.87 -21.87 -9.62
CA GLY A 516 -44.25 -21.81 -8.21
C GLY A 516 -43.12 -22.12 -7.21
N ARG A 517 -41.88 -22.34 -7.67
CA ARG A 517 -40.72 -22.63 -6.81
C ARG A 517 -39.76 -21.45 -6.79
N LYS A 518 -39.38 -21.00 -5.59
CA LYS A 518 -38.30 -20.04 -5.39
C LYS A 518 -36.97 -20.63 -5.83
N THR A 519 -36.14 -19.78 -6.42
CA THR A 519 -34.82 -20.15 -6.95
C THR A 519 -33.75 -19.27 -6.30
N ILE A 520 -32.99 -18.55 -7.11
CA ILE A 520 -32.00 -17.56 -6.72
C ILE A 520 -32.38 -16.20 -7.33
N TRP A 521 -31.43 -15.27 -7.48
CA TRP A 521 -31.65 -13.92 -7.97
C TRP A 521 -30.96 -13.68 -9.31
N GLY A 522 -31.34 -12.62 -10.01
CA GLY A 522 -30.54 -12.04 -11.09
C GLY A 522 -29.51 -11.05 -10.55
N ALA A 523 -28.58 -10.60 -11.39
CA ALA A 523 -27.58 -9.60 -11.00
C ALA A 523 -28.20 -8.21 -10.79
N GLN A 524 -29.33 -7.93 -11.44
CA GLN A 524 -30.08 -6.70 -11.24
C GLN A 524 -31.57 -6.93 -11.50
N HIS A 525 -32.39 -6.12 -10.85
CA HIS A 525 -33.84 -6.18 -10.91
C HIS A 525 -34.42 -4.80 -11.14
N ASP A 526 -35.45 -4.72 -11.98
CA ASP A 526 -36.18 -3.48 -12.21
C ASP A 526 -36.76 -2.96 -10.88
N GLU A 527 -36.53 -1.69 -10.59
CA GLU A 527 -36.83 -1.10 -9.29
C GLU A 527 -38.32 -0.84 -9.05
N ILE A 528 -39.16 -1.03 -10.06
CA ILE A 528 -40.61 -0.86 -9.96
C ILE A 528 -41.29 -2.23 -9.90
N THR A 529 -40.94 -3.12 -10.83
CA THR A 529 -41.59 -4.42 -11.03
C THR A 529 -40.92 -5.56 -10.26
N PHE A 530 -39.70 -5.36 -9.74
CA PHE A 530 -38.84 -6.37 -9.08
C PHE A 530 -38.43 -7.55 -9.96
N LYS A 531 -38.77 -7.54 -11.25
CA LYS A 531 -38.36 -8.59 -12.19
C LYS A 531 -36.88 -8.49 -12.49
N ALA A 532 -36.24 -9.64 -12.75
CA ALA A 532 -34.86 -9.66 -13.23
C ALA A 532 -34.73 -8.81 -14.51
N ALA A 533 -33.67 -8.02 -14.60
CA ALA A 533 -33.47 -7.04 -15.66
C ALA A 533 -32.10 -7.24 -16.35
N GLN A 534 -32.03 -6.83 -17.61
CA GLN A 534 -30.79 -6.85 -18.38
C GLN A 534 -29.87 -5.71 -17.91
N ALA A 535 -28.55 -5.92 -17.95
CA ALA A 535 -27.56 -4.85 -17.81
C ALA A 535 -26.88 -4.55 -19.15
N ARG A 536 -25.61 -4.92 -19.29
CA ARG A 536 -24.87 -4.79 -20.54
C ARG A 536 -25.37 -5.82 -21.57
N ALA A 537 -24.99 -5.62 -22.84
CA ALA A 537 -25.37 -6.50 -23.94
C ALA A 537 -25.01 -7.99 -23.71
N PHE A 538 -23.96 -8.25 -22.93
CA PHE A 538 -23.49 -9.58 -22.54
C PHE A 538 -23.92 -9.99 -21.11
N GLU A 539 -24.93 -9.32 -20.54
CA GLU A 539 -25.52 -9.61 -19.22
C GLU A 539 -27.05 -9.65 -19.33
N PRO A 540 -27.61 -10.72 -19.93
CA PRO A 540 -29.02 -10.84 -20.23
C PRO A 540 -29.84 -11.05 -18.95
N VAL A 541 -31.17 -10.90 -19.08
CA VAL A 541 -32.10 -11.32 -18.03
C VAL A 541 -31.88 -12.80 -17.72
N SER A 542 -31.36 -13.08 -16.52
CA SER A 542 -30.89 -14.41 -16.12
C SER A 542 -30.78 -14.52 -14.61
N LEU A 543 -30.67 -15.74 -14.11
CA LEU A 543 -30.24 -16.00 -12.73
C LEU A 543 -28.71 -15.91 -12.65
N THR A 544 -28.18 -15.37 -11.53
CA THR A 544 -26.74 -15.20 -11.32
C THR A 544 -26.26 -15.90 -10.06
N ALA A 545 -25.44 -16.93 -10.25
CA ALA A 545 -24.98 -17.77 -9.14
C ALA A 545 -24.10 -16.98 -8.16
N GLY A 546 -23.14 -16.19 -8.66
CA GLY A 546 -22.19 -15.45 -7.84
C GLY A 546 -22.84 -14.42 -6.92
N GLU A 547 -23.71 -13.57 -7.47
CA GLU A 547 -24.37 -12.50 -6.69
C GLU A 547 -25.37 -13.07 -5.68
N SER A 548 -26.03 -14.17 -6.06
CA SER A 548 -26.97 -14.87 -5.17
C SER A 548 -26.30 -15.43 -3.92
N VAL A 549 -25.03 -15.84 -3.98
CA VAL A 549 -24.27 -16.24 -2.78
C VAL A 549 -24.16 -15.09 -1.79
N GLY A 550 -23.91 -13.87 -2.27
CA GLY A 550 -23.83 -12.66 -1.45
C GLY A 550 -25.13 -12.38 -0.70
N ILE A 551 -26.25 -12.49 -1.40
CA ILE A 551 -27.61 -12.30 -0.85
C ILE A 551 -27.88 -13.35 0.23
N VAL A 552 -27.65 -14.63 -0.06
CA VAL A 552 -27.89 -15.72 0.90
C VAL A 552 -27.05 -15.54 2.15
N LYS A 553 -25.74 -15.28 2.01
CA LYS A 553 -24.86 -15.04 3.16
C LYS A 553 -25.29 -13.83 3.98
N PHE A 554 -25.82 -12.78 3.35
CA PHE A 554 -26.34 -11.63 4.06
C PHE A 554 -27.62 -11.96 4.86
N LEU A 555 -28.57 -12.67 4.25
CA LEU A 555 -29.81 -13.10 4.93
C LEU A 555 -29.52 -14.03 6.12
N MET A 556 -28.42 -14.80 6.07
CA MET A 556 -27.96 -15.65 7.19
C MET A 556 -27.34 -14.86 8.36
N LEU A 557 -27.06 -13.56 8.21
CA LEU A 557 -26.42 -12.78 9.28
C LEU A 557 -27.38 -12.42 10.42
N ASP A 558 -28.67 -12.63 10.25
CA ASP A 558 -29.64 -12.45 11.33
C ASP A 558 -29.68 -13.69 12.25
N GLY A 559 -29.74 -13.46 13.56
CA GLY A 559 -29.78 -14.52 14.56
C GLY A 559 -31.16 -15.15 14.74
N SER A 560 -32.21 -14.44 14.29
CA SER A 560 -33.61 -14.85 14.39
C SER A 560 -34.39 -14.52 13.10
N PRO A 561 -34.00 -15.10 11.95
CA PRO A 561 -34.62 -14.78 10.67
C PRO A 561 -36.10 -15.20 10.63
N SER A 562 -36.93 -14.44 9.91
CA SER A 562 -38.35 -14.78 9.71
C SER A 562 -38.53 -16.07 8.90
N PRO A 563 -39.69 -16.75 8.99
CA PRO A 563 -39.98 -17.94 8.18
C PRO A 563 -39.80 -17.71 6.68
N GLU A 564 -40.14 -16.53 6.16
CA GLU A 564 -39.97 -16.16 4.76
C GLU A 564 -38.50 -16.04 4.36
N VAL A 565 -37.66 -15.53 5.26
CA VAL A 565 -36.20 -15.46 5.08
C VAL A 565 -35.59 -16.85 5.10
N VAL A 566 -36.03 -17.71 6.04
CA VAL A 566 -35.59 -19.12 6.09
C VAL A 566 -35.96 -19.84 4.80
N ASP A 567 -37.20 -19.72 4.33
CA ASP A 567 -37.66 -20.32 3.07
C ASP A 567 -36.89 -19.80 1.84
N ALA A 568 -36.59 -18.51 1.80
CA ALA A 568 -35.77 -17.92 0.74
C ALA A 568 -34.35 -18.50 0.71
N ILE A 569 -33.70 -18.61 1.88
CA ILE A 569 -32.36 -19.19 2.03
C ILE A 569 -32.38 -20.67 1.62
N GLU A 570 -33.30 -21.46 2.17
CA GLU A 570 -33.36 -22.90 1.90
C GLU A 570 -33.69 -23.20 0.44
N SER A 571 -34.53 -22.40 -0.20
CA SER A 571 -34.83 -22.51 -1.63
C SER A 571 -33.61 -22.24 -2.50
N ALA A 572 -32.83 -21.19 -2.17
CA ALA A 572 -31.59 -20.88 -2.87
C ALA A 572 -30.53 -21.98 -2.69
N VAL A 573 -30.38 -22.51 -1.47
CA VAL A 573 -29.46 -23.62 -1.17
C VAL A 573 -29.83 -24.87 -1.95
N LYS A 574 -31.12 -25.24 -1.99
CA LYS A 574 -31.63 -26.35 -2.81
C LYS A 574 -31.33 -26.13 -4.29
N TRP A 575 -31.47 -24.89 -4.77
CA TRP A 575 -31.13 -24.55 -6.15
C TRP A 575 -29.63 -24.74 -6.42
N PHE A 576 -28.74 -24.26 -5.54
CA PHE A 576 -27.29 -24.43 -5.72
C PHE A 576 -26.88 -25.91 -5.74
N GLU A 577 -27.45 -26.74 -4.86
CA GLU A 577 -27.20 -28.19 -4.85
C GLU A 577 -27.64 -28.87 -6.15
N ALA A 578 -28.81 -28.49 -6.67
CA ALA A 578 -29.37 -29.10 -7.88
C ALA A 578 -28.65 -28.69 -9.18
N HIS A 579 -28.00 -27.52 -9.21
CA HIS A 579 -27.41 -26.95 -10.43
C HIS A 579 -25.88 -26.86 -10.39
N LYS A 580 -25.23 -27.61 -9.51
CA LYS A 580 -23.76 -27.70 -9.48
C LYS A 580 -23.23 -28.48 -10.67
N LEU A 581 -22.19 -27.95 -11.30
CA LEU A 581 -21.47 -28.59 -12.38
C LEU A 581 -20.30 -29.38 -11.79
N SER A 582 -20.25 -30.67 -12.11
CA SER A 582 -19.21 -31.59 -11.65
C SER A 582 -18.39 -32.09 -12.83
N GLY A 583 -17.17 -32.53 -12.56
CA GLY A 583 -16.32 -33.13 -13.60
C GLY A 583 -15.61 -32.12 -14.51
N ILE A 584 -15.62 -30.83 -14.18
CA ILE A 584 -14.98 -29.77 -14.95
C ILE A 584 -14.22 -28.77 -14.06
N ARG A 585 -13.16 -28.17 -14.60
CA ARG A 585 -12.49 -26.98 -14.05
C ARG A 585 -12.55 -25.83 -15.05
N TRP A 586 -12.61 -24.60 -14.53
CA TRP A 586 -12.39 -23.38 -15.29
C TRP A 586 -11.02 -22.82 -14.93
N GLU A 587 -10.09 -22.80 -15.88
CA GLU A 587 -8.70 -22.41 -15.60
C GLU A 587 -8.05 -21.62 -16.74
N ARG A 588 -6.99 -20.90 -16.41
CA ARG A 588 -6.19 -20.13 -17.36
C ARG A 588 -5.02 -20.99 -17.87
N LYS A 589 -4.98 -21.27 -19.16
CA LYS A 589 -3.90 -22.00 -19.86
C LYS A 589 -3.38 -21.16 -21.02
N ASN A 590 -2.08 -20.86 -21.02
CA ASN A 590 -1.42 -20.09 -22.08
C ASN A 590 -2.12 -18.78 -22.46
N GLY A 591 -2.67 -18.05 -21.47
CA GLY A 591 -3.39 -16.79 -21.69
C GLY A 591 -4.85 -16.95 -22.14
N GLU A 592 -5.35 -18.18 -22.23
CA GLU A 592 -6.75 -18.50 -22.55
C GLU A 592 -7.49 -19.12 -21.37
N SER A 593 -8.78 -18.84 -21.25
CA SER A 593 -9.63 -19.46 -20.24
C SER A 593 -10.36 -20.63 -20.89
N VAL A 594 -10.20 -21.81 -20.30
CA VAL A 594 -10.65 -23.08 -20.87
C VAL A 594 -11.39 -23.92 -19.84
N VAL A 595 -12.37 -24.68 -20.33
CA VAL A 595 -13.03 -25.74 -19.54
C VAL A 595 -12.23 -27.02 -19.70
N VAL A 596 -11.78 -27.58 -18.58
CA VAL A 596 -10.98 -28.80 -18.54
C VAL A 596 -11.77 -29.89 -17.86
N LYS A 597 -11.90 -31.05 -18.52
CA LYS A 597 -12.55 -32.23 -17.94
C LYS A 597 -11.67 -32.78 -16.83
N ASP A 598 -12.21 -32.81 -15.62
CA ASP A 598 -11.57 -33.37 -14.43
C ASP A 598 -12.64 -33.90 -13.48
N LYS A 599 -12.76 -35.23 -13.41
CA LYS A 599 -13.75 -35.93 -12.56
C LYS A 599 -13.54 -35.68 -11.05
N THR A 600 -12.35 -35.25 -10.65
CA THR A 600 -12.01 -34.94 -9.25
C THR A 600 -12.20 -33.47 -8.90
N ALA A 601 -12.54 -32.64 -9.90
CA ALA A 601 -12.74 -31.21 -9.68
C ALA A 601 -13.89 -30.98 -8.69
N PRO A 602 -13.69 -30.11 -7.70
CA PRO A 602 -14.77 -29.73 -6.81
C PRO A 602 -15.86 -28.97 -7.58
N PRO A 603 -17.11 -28.94 -7.09
CA PRO A 603 -18.22 -28.36 -7.82
C PRO A 603 -18.01 -26.89 -8.18
N ILE A 604 -18.52 -26.51 -9.37
CA ILE A 604 -18.51 -25.14 -9.89
C ILE A 604 -19.89 -24.81 -10.46
N TRP A 605 -20.20 -23.53 -10.65
CA TRP A 605 -21.46 -23.07 -11.26
C TRP A 605 -21.13 -22.15 -12.42
N ALA A 606 -21.96 -22.16 -13.47
CA ALA A 606 -21.91 -21.08 -14.45
C ALA A 606 -22.29 -19.75 -13.78
N ARG A 607 -21.83 -18.62 -14.31
CA ARG A 607 -22.21 -17.32 -13.77
C ARG A 607 -23.69 -17.03 -14.04
N PHE A 608 -24.18 -17.36 -15.23
CA PHE A 608 -25.55 -17.10 -15.67
C PHE A 608 -26.32 -18.38 -15.97
N TYR A 609 -27.60 -18.39 -15.61
CA TYR A 609 -28.54 -19.45 -15.96
C TYR A 609 -29.81 -18.87 -16.58
N GLN A 610 -30.31 -19.50 -17.63
CA GLN A 610 -31.59 -19.16 -18.24
C GLN A 610 -32.73 -19.45 -17.25
N ILE A 611 -33.62 -18.48 -17.06
CA ILE A 611 -34.66 -18.55 -16.00
C ILE A 611 -35.62 -19.72 -16.23
N GLU A 612 -36.06 -19.94 -17.47
CA GLU A 612 -37.13 -20.91 -17.77
C GLU A 612 -36.62 -22.35 -17.68
N THR A 613 -35.36 -22.59 -18.05
CA THR A 613 -34.80 -23.94 -18.23
C THR A 613 -33.76 -24.32 -17.17
N MET A 614 -33.28 -23.35 -16.39
CA MET A 614 -32.16 -23.50 -15.46
C MET A 614 -30.87 -24.03 -16.12
N LYS A 615 -30.70 -23.82 -17.43
CA LYS A 615 -29.47 -24.20 -18.13
C LYS A 615 -28.41 -23.13 -17.97
N PRO A 616 -27.13 -23.51 -17.79
CA PRO A 616 -25.99 -22.61 -17.96
C PRO A 616 -26.07 -21.88 -19.31
N ILE A 617 -25.83 -20.57 -19.31
CA ILE A 617 -25.77 -19.77 -20.53
C ILE A 617 -24.51 -18.92 -20.60
N PHE A 618 -24.06 -18.70 -21.83
CA PHE A 618 -22.90 -17.87 -22.19
C PHE A 618 -23.32 -16.92 -23.30
N ILE A 619 -22.74 -15.73 -23.35
CA ILE A 619 -23.16 -14.71 -24.30
C ILE A 619 -21.97 -13.84 -24.71
N GLY A 620 -21.81 -13.66 -26.02
CA GLY A 620 -20.79 -12.80 -26.59
C GLY A 620 -21.29 -11.37 -26.78
N ARG A 621 -20.49 -10.57 -27.49
CA ARG A 621 -20.92 -9.24 -27.98
C ARG A 621 -22.00 -9.33 -29.06
N ASP A 622 -22.20 -10.50 -29.66
CA ASP A 622 -23.28 -10.79 -30.61
C ASP A 622 -24.66 -10.84 -29.95
N THR A 623 -24.72 -10.83 -28.61
CA THR A 623 -25.95 -10.91 -27.79
C THR A 623 -26.75 -12.20 -27.96
N ILE A 624 -26.16 -13.24 -28.57
CA ILE A 624 -26.82 -14.53 -28.79
C ILE A 624 -26.51 -15.45 -27.62
N ILE A 625 -27.56 -15.99 -26.99
CA ILE A 625 -27.40 -17.00 -25.94
C ILE A 625 -26.80 -18.28 -26.53
N LYS A 626 -25.69 -18.70 -25.94
CA LYS A 626 -24.98 -19.96 -26.20
C LYS A 626 -25.06 -20.85 -24.96
N TYR A 627 -24.88 -22.15 -25.16
CA TYR A 627 -24.90 -23.15 -24.08
C TYR A 627 -23.54 -23.82 -23.86
N ASP A 628 -22.52 -23.37 -24.59
CA ASP A 628 -21.13 -23.79 -24.46
C ASP A 628 -20.23 -22.55 -24.53
N VAL A 629 -19.37 -22.36 -23.53
CA VAL A 629 -18.47 -21.19 -23.43
C VAL A 629 -17.45 -21.14 -24.58
N THR A 630 -17.21 -22.24 -25.29
CA THR A 630 -16.33 -22.26 -26.46
C THR A 630 -16.95 -21.54 -27.67
N GLN A 631 -18.28 -21.33 -27.64
CA GLN A 631 -19.04 -20.68 -28.71
C GLN A 631 -19.03 -19.14 -28.64
N ILE A 632 -18.43 -18.55 -27.61
CA ILE A 632 -18.24 -17.09 -27.49
C ILE A 632 -16.80 -16.71 -27.86
N GLU A 633 -16.62 -15.46 -28.27
CA GLU A 633 -15.34 -14.92 -28.72
C GLU A 633 -14.28 -14.94 -27.61
N ALA A 634 -13.01 -15.15 -27.99
CA ALA A 634 -11.89 -15.28 -27.06
C ALA A 634 -11.76 -14.05 -26.14
N GLU A 635 -12.01 -12.83 -26.65
CA GLU A 635 -11.96 -11.60 -25.87
C GLU A 635 -12.93 -11.63 -24.66
N ARG A 636 -14.19 -12.02 -24.85
CA ARG A 636 -15.16 -12.17 -23.76
C ARG A 636 -14.91 -13.40 -22.91
N ARG A 637 -14.53 -14.53 -23.51
CA ARG A 637 -14.19 -15.76 -22.78
C ARG A 637 -13.03 -15.55 -21.80
N ASN A 638 -12.05 -14.75 -22.20
CA ASN A 638 -10.83 -14.51 -21.46
C ASN A 638 -10.92 -13.32 -20.49
N GLY A 639 -11.77 -12.33 -20.79
CA GLY A 639 -11.92 -11.10 -20.02
C GLY A 639 -13.00 -11.12 -18.95
N TYR A 640 -13.73 -12.23 -18.79
CA TYR A 640 -14.86 -12.32 -17.86
C TYR A 640 -14.93 -13.69 -17.16
N ALA A 641 -15.38 -13.71 -15.91
CA ALA A 641 -15.58 -14.94 -15.15
C ALA A 641 -16.93 -15.57 -15.50
N TRP A 642 -16.90 -16.60 -16.35
CA TRP A 642 -18.10 -17.34 -16.80
C TRP A 642 -18.49 -18.49 -15.88
N TYR A 643 -17.59 -18.91 -14.99
CA TYR A 643 -17.84 -19.88 -13.95
C TYR A 643 -17.36 -19.34 -12.62
N VAL A 644 -18.07 -19.71 -11.55
CA VAL A 644 -17.86 -19.23 -10.18
C VAL A 644 -17.96 -20.39 -9.20
N ASP A 645 -17.26 -20.29 -8.07
CA ASP A 645 -17.17 -21.33 -7.05
C ASP A 645 -17.64 -20.87 -5.66
N GLY A 646 -18.07 -19.62 -5.51
CA GLY A 646 -18.46 -19.05 -4.22
C GLY A 646 -19.59 -19.79 -3.48
N ALA A 647 -20.42 -20.56 -4.20
CA ALA A 647 -21.46 -21.38 -3.58
C ALA A 647 -20.90 -22.60 -2.84
N ARG A 648 -19.66 -23.02 -3.11
CA ARG A 648 -19.02 -24.15 -2.41
C ARG A 648 -18.91 -23.90 -0.92
N ASP A 649 -18.25 -22.80 -0.53
CA ASP A 649 -18.13 -22.44 0.89
C ASP A 649 -19.49 -22.18 1.54
N LEU A 650 -20.46 -21.66 0.78
CA LEU A 650 -21.82 -21.49 1.25
C LEU A 650 -22.45 -22.83 1.65
N LEU A 651 -22.37 -23.85 0.79
CA LEU A 651 -22.97 -25.16 1.00
C LEU A 651 -22.21 -25.98 2.05
N GLU A 652 -20.87 -25.96 2.02
CA GLU A 652 -20.04 -26.83 2.84
C GLU A 652 -19.80 -26.28 4.26
N LYS A 653 -19.85 -24.95 4.43
CA LYS A 653 -19.46 -24.29 5.70
C LYS A 653 -20.54 -23.39 6.24
N ASP A 654 -20.99 -22.41 5.46
CA ASP A 654 -21.82 -21.32 5.99
C ASP A 654 -23.25 -21.80 6.30
N TYR A 655 -23.91 -22.50 5.38
CA TYR A 655 -25.28 -22.99 5.54
C TYR A 655 -25.39 -24.02 6.67
N PRO A 656 -24.54 -25.07 6.76
CA PRO A 656 -24.62 -26.03 7.87
C PRO A 656 -24.44 -25.35 9.23
N LYS A 657 -23.51 -24.39 9.32
CA LYS A 657 -23.28 -23.62 10.54
C LYS A 657 -24.51 -22.79 10.92
N TRP A 658 -25.10 -22.08 9.96
CA TRP A 658 -26.31 -21.29 10.19
C TRP A 658 -27.51 -22.17 10.56
N LYS A 659 -27.73 -23.30 9.88
CA LYS A 659 -28.82 -24.23 10.18
C LYS A 659 -28.75 -24.76 11.61
N ALA A 660 -27.54 -25.06 12.09
CA ALA A 660 -27.31 -25.47 13.47
C ALA A 660 -27.65 -24.38 14.51
N THR A 661 -27.66 -23.10 14.14
CA THR A 661 -28.10 -22.02 15.04
C THR A 661 -29.62 -21.95 15.19
N LEU A 662 -30.38 -22.29 14.13
CA LEU A 662 -31.84 -22.31 14.19
C LEU A 662 -32.37 -23.42 15.12
N THR A 663 -31.73 -24.59 15.09
CA THR A 663 -32.11 -25.73 15.93
C THR A 663 -31.83 -25.49 17.42
N LYS A 664 -30.81 -24.68 17.76
CA LYS A 664 -30.48 -24.33 19.15
C LYS A 664 -31.42 -23.28 19.76
N ASN A 665 -32.02 -22.44 18.92
CA ASN A 665 -32.92 -21.36 19.35
C ASN A 665 -34.41 -21.80 19.37
N SER A 666 -34.70 -23.07 19.10
CA SER A 666 -36.06 -23.62 19.23
C SER A 666 -36.37 -23.91 20.71
N PRO A 667 -37.53 -23.47 21.26
CA PRO A 667 -37.89 -23.78 22.65
C PRO A 667 -37.97 -25.31 22.84
N PRO A 668 -37.61 -25.83 24.03
CA PRO A 668 -37.70 -27.26 24.29
C PRO A 668 -39.14 -27.71 24.11
N VAL A 669 -39.34 -28.72 23.26
CA VAL A 669 -40.64 -29.38 23.10
C VAL A 669 -40.99 -29.98 24.46
N LYS A 670 -42.03 -29.45 25.11
CA LYS A 670 -42.57 -30.07 26.33
C LYS A 670 -43.16 -31.44 25.95
N PRO A 671 -42.92 -32.47 26.78
CA PRO A 671 -43.32 -33.84 26.49
C PRO A 671 -44.83 -34.01 26.32
#